data_AF-A0A847LPI1-F1
#
_entry.id   AF-A0A847LPI1-F1
#
_cell.length_a   1.000
_cell.length_b   1.000
_cell.length_c   1.000
_cell.angle_alpha   90.00
_cell.angle_beta   90.00
_cell.angle_gamma   90.00
#
_symmetry.space_group_name_H-M   'P 1'
#
loop_
_entity.id
_entity.type
_entity.pdbx_description
1 polymer ?
#
loop_
_entity_poly.entity_id
_entity_poly.type
_entity_poly.pdbx_seq_one_letter_code
_entity_poly.pdbx_strand_id
1 'polypeptide(L)'
;MDRTHPRRDPLLRHRAARCLLLGLWLATATALFGLAPGYERNGEVYLLLGGGLYQGVYRLTDTAGEDQKLGFLFNPGTAEDLWVDPFRTLFTFSSRPAPRFTGHRFQAAAGTWLSRPLPPPPPPPAHDHLPPAPMFAAVAGQITGPATGRTWFYTRAATAPFGTITVATGPAYLSPPVPYVPTPDHPPAGDPAAPDPDGPEVGNRGRNAGSAHGRVTDTRWLAISSRDAASDHLYLLGPRLLADWFTQATGYPPPPGSPVDAVAVSNQWNPRGGIVFAGNRSTGQVWRFTRDEDATPACTGEGFATIDLGGPFDDLAADGFGDLYFVRTVARPGPADPRAAFDPETAVVGLVLDGIAEGRAGGRAIFAQEFTKTVFVHRATDGLTAPLGDVSLGCRYFGRPFQVPAAAWPALARPPFAGFGSRLAAAGGSWLAWGVATPQYPDTLSLPRHTALAVINLPTPPRVLAFPSPASRLDLVGPYPDPPPAPDPAARHTNQAADLLPATATLAPATGYWFMVENYPLPDHPQDPNIQPDWDGDGARGGFITTITDPRSVREGGAIQYRYRLWTVAVPDPSSPAGERPVPPFAEPAGRPPDPAAHDQAYFFFSPEGGSYILTCQVTYDWFDFEAMPFATPWNDRFRWAVRETRAITAGKAVQLAAIRRRFPFLDQAGMAAVLDRIIPDDTWAAIPIAVACPRPATPASAPMPAHPGGKP
;
A
#
# COMPACT_ATOMS: atom_id res chain seq x y z
N MET A 1 7.64 81.41 -6.30
CA MET A 1 8.22 80.62 -7.40
C MET A 1 9.42 79.89 -6.83
N ASP A 2 9.61 78.59 -6.88
CA ASP A 2 8.76 77.41 -6.98
C ASP A 2 9.67 76.31 -6.41
N ARG A 3 9.23 75.57 -5.39
CA ARG A 3 10.01 74.47 -4.78
C ARG A 3 9.13 73.23 -4.77
N THR A 4 9.37 72.36 -5.74
CA THR A 4 8.66 71.10 -5.94
C THR A 4 9.25 69.98 -5.07
N HIS A 5 8.40 69.38 -4.24
CA HIS A 5 8.66 68.12 -3.53
C HIS A 5 8.43 66.90 -4.45
N PRO A 6 9.22 65.81 -4.35
CA PRO A 6 8.92 64.56 -5.05
C PRO A 6 7.89 63.74 -4.26
N ARG A 7 6.79 63.36 -4.93
CA ARG A 7 5.77 62.42 -4.43
C ARG A 7 6.35 61.00 -4.38
N ARG A 8 6.27 60.36 -3.21
CA ARG A 8 6.56 58.92 -3.03
C ARG A 8 5.35 58.11 -3.45
N ASP A 9 5.55 57.20 -4.39
CA ASP A 9 4.51 56.38 -5.01
C ASP A 9 4.28 55.08 -4.19
N PRO A 10 3.09 54.87 -3.58
CA PRO A 10 2.83 53.72 -2.70
C PRO A 10 2.68 52.37 -3.43
N LEU A 11 2.62 52.37 -4.76
CA LEU A 11 2.39 51.16 -5.56
C LEU A 11 3.62 50.24 -5.69
N LEU A 12 4.84 50.74 -5.43
CA LEU A 12 6.05 49.91 -5.51
C LEU A 12 6.22 48.95 -4.32
N ARG A 13 5.65 49.27 -3.14
CA ARG A 13 5.76 48.41 -1.95
C ARG A 13 4.91 47.14 -2.04
N HIS A 14 3.78 47.18 -2.73
CA HIS A 14 2.91 46.01 -2.91
C HIS A 14 3.44 44.99 -3.95
N ARG A 15 4.24 45.42 -4.93
CA ARG A 15 4.85 44.51 -5.91
C ARG A 15 6.08 43.78 -5.36
N ALA A 16 6.89 44.46 -4.54
CA ALA A 16 8.02 43.85 -3.85
C ALA A 16 7.57 42.80 -2.79
N ALA A 17 6.51 43.08 -2.02
CA ALA A 17 5.97 42.13 -1.05
C ALA A 17 5.34 40.88 -1.70
N ARG A 18 4.71 41.02 -2.88
CA ARG A 18 4.17 39.88 -3.64
C ARG A 18 5.26 39.01 -4.29
N CYS A 19 6.37 39.60 -4.74
CA CYS A 19 7.50 38.82 -5.27
C CYS A 19 8.28 38.09 -4.16
N LEU A 20 8.37 38.66 -2.96
CA LEU A 20 8.99 38.01 -1.80
C LEU A 20 8.15 36.84 -1.26
N LEU A 21 6.82 36.96 -1.28
CA LEU A 21 5.89 35.87 -0.90
C LEU A 21 5.82 34.74 -1.94
N LEU A 22 5.99 35.04 -3.23
CA LEU A 22 6.10 34.01 -4.28
C LEU A 22 7.48 33.31 -4.24
N GLY A 23 8.55 34.06 -3.92
CA GLY A 23 9.90 33.52 -3.77
C GLY A 23 10.09 32.65 -2.52
N LEU A 24 9.33 32.89 -1.44
CA LEU A 24 9.35 32.04 -0.24
C LEU A 24 8.58 30.72 -0.42
N TRP A 25 7.56 30.69 -1.29
CA TRP A 25 6.81 29.47 -1.62
C TRP A 25 7.54 28.54 -2.60
N LEU A 26 8.48 29.05 -3.39
CA LEU A 26 9.30 28.26 -4.32
C LEU A 26 10.56 27.66 -3.67
N ALA A 27 10.88 28.01 -2.43
CA ALA A 27 12.07 27.52 -1.71
C ALA A 27 11.79 26.36 -0.73
N THR A 28 10.54 25.94 -0.59
CA THR A 28 10.18 24.68 0.06
C THR A 28 9.62 23.71 -0.99
N ALA A 29 10.44 23.41 -2.00
CA ALA A 29 10.37 22.06 -2.54
C ALA A 29 10.77 21.16 -1.37
N THR A 30 9.78 20.70 -0.60
CA THR A 30 9.96 19.52 0.24
C THR A 30 10.62 18.51 -0.67
N ALA A 31 11.86 18.12 -0.36
CA ALA A 31 12.40 16.90 -0.93
C ALA A 31 11.29 15.88 -0.73
N LEU A 32 10.71 15.39 -1.82
CA LEU A 32 9.72 14.33 -1.74
C LEU A 32 10.52 13.17 -1.19
N PHE A 33 10.30 12.92 0.10
CA PHE A 33 11.01 11.92 0.84
C PHE A 33 10.59 10.56 0.27
N GLY A 34 11.53 9.87 -0.35
CA GLY A 34 11.27 8.79 -1.29
C GLY A 34 12.38 7.74 -1.24
N LEU A 35 12.01 6.48 -1.46
CA LEU A 35 12.98 5.40 -1.60
C LEU A 35 13.96 5.75 -2.74
N ALA A 36 15.18 5.20 -2.73
CA ALA A 36 16.06 5.34 -3.90
C ALA A 36 15.28 4.99 -5.20
N PRO A 37 15.40 5.76 -6.31
CA PRO A 37 14.52 5.64 -7.47
C PRO A 37 14.36 4.22 -8.04
N GLY A 38 15.37 3.36 -7.85
CA GLY A 38 15.28 1.94 -8.22
C GLY A 38 14.23 1.15 -7.43
N TYR A 39 14.04 1.43 -6.15
CA TYR A 39 13.00 0.82 -5.32
C TYR A 39 11.62 1.42 -5.60
N GLU A 40 11.53 2.69 -6.01
CA GLU A 40 10.25 3.32 -6.37
C GLU A 40 9.61 2.68 -7.62
N ARG A 41 10.40 1.97 -8.43
CA ARG A 41 9.91 1.17 -9.56
C ARG A 41 9.30 -0.16 -9.14
N ASN A 42 9.49 -0.61 -7.89
CA ASN A 42 8.84 -1.81 -7.39
C ASN A 42 7.32 -1.66 -7.48
N GLY A 43 6.63 -2.67 -8.01
CA GLY A 43 5.18 -2.58 -8.27
C GLY A 43 4.80 -1.92 -9.59
N GLU A 44 5.76 -1.52 -10.45
CA GLU A 44 5.44 -1.12 -11.83
C GLU A 44 4.85 -2.29 -12.63
N VAL A 45 3.72 -2.02 -13.30
CA VAL A 45 2.88 -3.04 -13.93
C VAL A 45 2.97 -3.00 -15.45
N TYR A 46 3.17 -4.18 -16.03
CA TYR A 46 3.18 -4.42 -17.46
C TYR A 46 2.21 -5.54 -17.82
N LEU A 47 1.44 -5.35 -18.89
CA LEU A 47 0.40 -6.26 -19.34
C LEU A 47 0.67 -6.72 -20.76
N LEU A 48 0.73 -8.04 -20.98
CA LEU A 48 0.73 -8.66 -22.29
C LEU A 48 -0.69 -9.06 -22.68
N LEU A 49 -1.16 -8.54 -23.82
CA LEU A 49 -2.35 -9.02 -24.50
C LEU A 49 -1.94 -9.81 -25.74
N GLY A 50 -2.34 -11.08 -25.78
CA GLY A 50 -1.97 -12.03 -26.79
C GLY A 50 -3.06 -12.30 -27.82
N GLY A 51 -2.78 -12.07 -29.10
CA GLY A 51 -3.78 -12.22 -30.16
C GLY A 51 -4.93 -11.22 -30.06
N GLY A 52 -5.86 -11.26 -31.03
CA GLY A 52 -6.93 -10.26 -31.14
C GLY A 52 -6.44 -8.91 -31.70
N LEU A 53 -7.33 -7.92 -31.75
CA LEU A 53 -7.05 -6.60 -32.32
C LEU A 53 -6.14 -5.74 -31.43
N TYR A 54 -6.20 -5.96 -30.12
CA TYR A 54 -5.48 -5.18 -29.11
C TYR A 54 -4.19 -5.86 -28.63
N GLN A 55 -3.63 -6.78 -29.42
CA GLN A 55 -2.40 -7.48 -29.06
C GLN A 55 -1.22 -6.52 -28.83
N GLY A 56 -0.45 -6.74 -27.77
CA GLY A 56 0.68 -5.88 -27.42
C GLY A 56 1.13 -6.01 -25.97
N VAL A 57 2.27 -5.39 -25.68
CA VAL A 57 2.74 -5.12 -24.32
C VAL A 57 2.39 -3.68 -23.96
N TYR A 58 1.78 -3.51 -22.79
CA TYR A 58 1.31 -2.24 -22.27
C TYR A 58 1.98 -1.96 -20.93
N ARG A 59 2.38 -0.71 -20.69
CA ARG A 59 2.73 -0.23 -19.35
C ARG A 59 1.51 0.43 -18.72
N LEU A 60 1.13 0.02 -17.53
CA LEU A 60 -0.08 0.52 -16.87
C LEU A 60 0.20 1.50 -15.75
N THR A 61 1.38 1.44 -15.13
CA THR A 61 1.76 2.32 -14.02
C THR A 61 3.17 2.87 -14.19
N ASP A 62 3.42 4.02 -13.56
CA ASP A 62 4.73 4.66 -13.44
C ASP A 62 4.93 5.06 -11.98
N THR A 63 5.13 4.06 -11.11
CA THR A 63 5.19 4.26 -9.65
C THR A 63 6.35 5.17 -9.23
N ALA A 64 7.44 5.17 -10.00
CA ALA A 64 8.58 6.05 -9.79
C ALA A 64 8.38 7.49 -10.31
N GLY A 65 7.25 7.79 -10.97
CA GLY A 65 6.96 9.13 -11.47
C GLY A 65 8.00 9.68 -12.45
N GLU A 66 8.68 8.81 -13.19
CA GLU A 66 9.77 9.19 -14.11
C GLU A 66 9.26 9.68 -15.48
N ASP A 67 8.00 10.14 -15.54
CA ASP A 67 7.27 10.62 -16.72
C ASP A 67 7.38 9.68 -17.94
N GLN A 68 7.28 8.38 -17.67
CA GLN A 68 7.43 7.37 -18.71
C GLN A 68 6.12 7.14 -19.47
N LYS A 69 6.24 6.66 -20.72
CA LYS A 69 5.07 6.39 -21.56
C LYS A 69 4.19 5.30 -20.94
N LEU A 70 2.97 5.67 -20.55
CA LEU A 70 1.88 4.75 -20.23
C LEU A 70 1.15 4.31 -21.51
N GLY A 71 0.55 3.13 -21.46
CA GLY A 71 -0.17 2.51 -22.57
C GLY A 71 0.71 1.61 -23.45
N PHE A 72 0.39 1.54 -24.74
CA PHE A 72 1.02 0.60 -25.67
C PHE A 72 2.52 0.87 -25.86
N LEU A 73 3.33 -0.17 -25.65
CA LEU A 73 4.78 -0.12 -25.87
C LEU A 73 5.15 -0.71 -27.23
N PHE A 74 4.87 -2.00 -27.46
CA PHE A 74 5.20 -2.72 -28.68
C PHE A 74 4.32 -3.97 -28.85
N ASN A 75 4.33 -4.55 -30.06
CA ASN A 75 3.65 -5.81 -30.35
C ASN A 75 4.68 -6.97 -30.39
N PRO A 76 4.62 -7.94 -29.46
CA PRO A 76 5.58 -9.05 -29.40
C PRO A 76 5.20 -10.23 -30.31
N GLY A 77 4.15 -10.11 -31.12
CA GLY A 77 3.71 -11.16 -32.03
C GLY A 77 3.08 -12.34 -31.30
N THR A 78 3.72 -13.51 -31.34
CA THR A 78 3.20 -14.76 -30.76
C THR A 78 3.67 -15.03 -29.33
N ALA A 79 4.17 -14.01 -28.64
CA ALA A 79 4.55 -14.16 -27.24
C ALA A 79 3.34 -14.51 -26.39
N GLU A 80 3.48 -15.49 -25.50
CA GLU A 80 2.49 -16.06 -24.60
C GLU A 80 2.70 -15.64 -23.15
N ASP A 81 3.91 -15.19 -22.80
CA ASP A 81 4.28 -14.80 -21.44
C ASP A 81 5.23 -13.59 -21.44
N LEU A 82 5.33 -12.90 -20.30
CA LEU A 82 6.04 -11.64 -20.10
C LEU A 82 6.78 -11.64 -18.75
N TRP A 83 8.01 -11.15 -18.74
CA TRP A 83 8.73 -10.81 -17.52
C TRP A 83 9.41 -9.45 -17.66
N VAL A 84 9.59 -8.76 -16.53
CA VAL A 84 10.22 -7.44 -16.47
C VAL A 84 11.28 -7.41 -15.39
N ASP A 85 12.44 -6.84 -15.71
CA ASP A 85 13.50 -6.60 -14.74
C ASP A 85 13.37 -5.20 -14.09
N PRO A 86 14.10 -4.94 -12.98
CA PRO A 86 14.15 -3.63 -12.31
C PRO A 86 14.61 -2.44 -13.18
N PHE A 87 15.24 -2.72 -14.31
CA PHE A 87 15.69 -1.71 -15.27
C PHE A 87 14.73 -1.57 -16.46
N ARG A 88 13.50 -2.10 -16.34
CA ARG A 88 12.43 -2.08 -17.35
C ARG A 88 12.83 -2.75 -18.65
N THR A 89 13.71 -3.75 -18.57
CA THR A 89 13.96 -4.63 -19.70
C THR A 89 12.87 -5.70 -19.73
N LEU A 90 12.13 -5.74 -20.85
CA LEU A 90 11.00 -6.63 -21.03
C LEU A 90 11.44 -7.87 -21.82
N PHE A 91 11.08 -9.02 -21.28
CA PHE A 91 11.33 -10.33 -21.85
C PHE A 91 10.00 -10.96 -22.23
N THR A 92 9.90 -11.46 -23.44
CA THR A 92 8.69 -12.12 -23.94
C THR A 92 9.01 -13.53 -24.41
N PHE A 93 8.11 -14.47 -24.13
CA PHE A 93 8.33 -15.91 -24.37
C PHE A 93 7.27 -16.46 -25.30
N SER A 94 7.63 -17.37 -26.20
CA SER A 94 6.68 -18.03 -27.12
C SER A 94 6.98 -19.52 -27.22
N SER A 95 5.94 -20.34 -27.24
CA SER A 95 6.04 -21.80 -27.42
C SER A 95 6.23 -22.24 -28.88
N ARG A 96 6.15 -21.32 -29.85
CA ARG A 96 6.24 -21.65 -31.29
C ARG A 96 7.69 -21.74 -31.78
N PRO A 97 8.01 -22.68 -32.71
CA PRO A 97 9.38 -23.01 -33.12
C PRO A 97 10.12 -21.96 -33.97
N ALA A 98 9.80 -20.68 -33.83
CA ALA A 98 10.70 -19.59 -34.21
C ALA A 98 11.20 -18.93 -32.92
N PRO A 99 12.30 -19.42 -32.30
CA PRO A 99 12.84 -18.80 -31.11
C PRO A 99 13.51 -17.48 -31.52
N ARG A 100 12.78 -16.38 -31.41
CA ARG A 100 13.38 -15.05 -31.40
C ARG A 100 13.23 -14.49 -30.00
N PHE A 101 14.28 -14.62 -29.20
CA PHE A 101 14.48 -13.74 -28.06
C PHE A 101 14.58 -12.32 -28.59
N THR A 102 13.60 -11.49 -28.28
CA THR A 102 13.71 -10.06 -28.54
C THR A 102 13.66 -9.35 -27.20
N GLY A 103 14.84 -9.18 -26.60
CA GLY A 103 14.99 -8.30 -25.46
C GLY A 103 14.79 -6.87 -25.94
N HIS A 104 13.79 -6.18 -25.39
CA HIS A 104 13.58 -4.77 -25.66
C HIS A 104 13.99 -3.98 -24.41
N ARG A 105 15.05 -3.18 -24.54
CA ARG A 105 15.43 -2.20 -23.52
C ARG A 105 14.84 -0.85 -23.87
N PHE A 106 14.14 -0.26 -22.91
CA PHE A 106 13.62 1.10 -23.00
C PHE A 106 14.45 1.96 -22.05
N GLN A 107 15.25 2.89 -22.60
CA GLN A 107 15.94 3.92 -21.82
C GLN A 107 15.39 5.29 -22.23
N ALA A 108 14.89 6.05 -21.27
CA ALA A 108 14.59 7.46 -21.46
C ALA A 108 15.90 8.25 -21.38
N ALA A 109 16.41 8.73 -22.51
CA ALA A 109 17.24 9.92 -22.54
C ALA A 109 16.31 11.08 -22.90
N ALA A 110 16.41 12.19 -22.14
CA ALA A 110 15.60 13.40 -22.27
C ALA A 110 15.03 13.60 -23.69
N GLY A 111 13.73 13.32 -23.85
CA GLY A 111 12.96 13.64 -25.05
C GLY A 111 13.09 12.73 -26.28
N THR A 112 13.86 11.62 -26.27
CA THR A 112 13.87 10.69 -27.43
C THR A 112 13.94 9.21 -27.03
N TRP A 113 12.87 8.48 -27.33
CA TRP A 113 12.76 7.03 -27.12
C TRP A 113 13.50 6.29 -28.24
N LEU A 114 14.54 5.53 -27.89
CA LEU A 114 15.23 4.63 -28.81
C LEU A 114 14.85 3.19 -28.46
N SER A 115 13.98 2.57 -29.27
CA SER A 115 13.91 1.11 -29.35
C SER A 115 15.13 0.66 -30.15
N ARG A 116 16.19 0.23 -29.47
CA ARG A 116 17.27 -0.48 -30.15
C ARG A 116 16.97 -1.97 -30.11
N PRO A 117 16.53 -2.60 -31.22
CA PRO A 117 16.67 -4.04 -31.33
C PRO A 117 18.16 -4.39 -31.14
N LEU A 118 18.44 -5.35 -30.28
CA LEU A 118 19.78 -5.92 -30.18
C LEU A 118 20.18 -6.50 -31.55
N PRO A 119 21.49 -6.53 -31.89
CA PRO A 119 21.94 -7.12 -33.14
C PRO A 119 21.41 -8.56 -33.26
N PRO A 120 20.96 -8.98 -34.45
CA PRO A 120 20.45 -10.32 -34.65
C PRO A 120 21.55 -11.35 -34.32
N PRO A 121 21.21 -12.48 -33.67
CA PRO A 121 22.15 -13.58 -33.49
C PRO A 121 22.63 -14.07 -34.87
N PRO A 122 23.85 -14.63 -34.96
CA PRO A 122 24.35 -15.20 -36.21
C PRO A 122 23.37 -16.23 -36.77
N PRO A 123 23.25 -16.36 -38.11
CA PRO A 123 22.32 -17.29 -38.73
C PRO A 123 22.62 -18.73 -38.29
N PRO A 124 21.57 -19.55 -38.03
CA PRO A 124 21.77 -20.93 -37.60
C PRO A 124 22.41 -21.77 -38.72
N PRO A 125 23.22 -22.79 -38.38
CA PRO A 125 23.72 -23.75 -39.34
C PRO A 125 22.55 -24.49 -40.03
N ALA A 126 22.78 -24.92 -41.27
CA ALA A 126 21.78 -25.55 -42.13
C ALA A 126 21.12 -26.78 -41.49
N HIS A 127 19.82 -26.93 -41.76
CA HIS A 127 18.90 -27.91 -41.19
C HIS A 127 19.40 -29.37 -41.33
N ASP A 128 19.88 -29.92 -40.22
CA ASP A 128 19.77 -31.35 -39.92
C ASP A 128 18.87 -31.50 -38.69
N HIS A 129 17.94 -32.46 -38.77
CA HIS A 129 16.97 -32.90 -37.75
C HIS A 129 17.09 -32.20 -36.38
N LEU A 130 16.45 -31.03 -36.26
CA LEU A 130 16.43 -30.33 -34.98
C LEU A 130 15.64 -31.17 -33.96
N PRO A 131 16.23 -31.52 -32.80
CA PRO A 131 15.48 -32.08 -31.69
C PRO A 131 14.33 -31.14 -31.32
N PRO A 132 13.24 -31.64 -30.69
CA PRO A 132 12.12 -30.80 -30.28
C PRO A 132 12.64 -29.58 -29.52
N ALA A 133 12.34 -28.38 -30.04
CA ALA A 133 12.83 -27.14 -29.46
C ALA A 133 12.42 -27.08 -27.98
N PRO A 134 13.33 -26.73 -27.06
CA PRO A 134 12.95 -26.52 -25.67
C PRO A 134 11.88 -25.42 -25.62
N MET A 135 10.75 -25.71 -24.96
CA MET A 135 9.79 -24.67 -24.63
C MET A 135 10.26 -24.03 -23.32
N PHE A 136 10.44 -22.71 -23.33
CA PHE A 136 10.65 -21.97 -22.09
C PHE A 136 9.36 -22.03 -21.29
N ALA A 137 9.47 -22.44 -20.03
CA ALA A 137 8.31 -22.64 -19.17
C ALA A 137 8.20 -21.56 -18.08
N ALA A 138 9.33 -21.01 -17.61
CA ALA A 138 9.33 -19.90 -16.66
C ALA A 138 10.69 -19.18 -16.58
N VAL A 139 10.66 -17.93 -16.10
CA VAL A 139 11.85 -17.11 -15.80
C VAL A 139 11.67 -16.45 -14.43
N ALA A 140 12.77 -16.26 -13.71
CA ALA A 140 12.80 -15.47 -12.48
C ALA A 140 14.15 -14.74 -12.40
N GLY A 141 14.20 -13.56 -11.80
CA GLY A 141 15.45 -12.80 -11.74
C GLY A 141 15.54 -11.85 -10.56
N GLN A 142 16.74 -11.73 -10.01
CA GLN A 142 17.07 -10.85 -8.88
C GLN A 142 18.26 -10.00 -9.28
N ILE A 143 18.20 -8.71 -8.97
CA ILE A 143 19.31 -7.79 -9.19
C ILE A 143 19.76 -7.26 -7.84
N THR A 144 20.87 -7.78 -7.32
CA THR A 144 21.53 -7.28 -6.10
C THR A 144 22.47 -6.09 -6.38
N GLY A 145 22.50 -5.60 -7.62
CA GLY A 145 23.32 -4.47 -8.07
C GLY A 145 23.63 -4.54 -9.57
N PRO A 146 24.22 -3.48 -10.16
CA PRO A 146 24.50 -3.39 -11.60
C PRO A 146 25.48 -4.45 -12.15
N ALA A 147 26.19 -5.19 -11.29
CA ALA A 147 27.18 -6.21 -11.69
C ALA A 147 26.89 -7.63 -11.16
N THR A 148 25.88 -7.83 -10.32
CA THR A 148 25.68 -9.09 -9.55
C THR A 148 24.31 -9.72 -9.76
N GLY A 149 23.51 -9.21 -10.69
CA GLY A 149 22.20 -9.78 -11.00
C GLY A 149 22.27 -11.25 -11.42
N ARG A 150 21.18 -11.98 -11.14
CA ARG A 150 20.98 -13.36 -11.54
C ARG A 150 19.64 -13.49 -12.24
N THR A 151 19.64 -14.19 -13.36
CA THR A 151 18.40 -14.56 -14.05
C THR A 151 18.39 -16.06 -14.25
N TRP A 152 17.33 -16.66 -13.73
CA TRP A 152 17.07 -18.08 -13.70
C TRP A 152 16.05 -18.41 -14.79
N PHE A 153 16.36 -19.40 -15.59
CA PHE A 153 15.48 -19.90 -16.65
C PHE A 153 15.16 -21.35 -16.39
N TYR A 154 13.88 -21.70 -16.53
CA TYR A 154 13.41 -23.07 -16.53
C TYR A 154 12.88 -23.43 -17.91
N THR A 155 13.48 -24.45 -18.51
CA THR A 155 13.15 -24.93 -19.86
C THR A 155 12.72 -26.38 -19.82
N ARG A 156 11.66 -26.72 -20.54
CA ARG A 156 11.16 -28.09 -20.64
C ARG A 156 10.73 -28.37 -22.06
N ALA A 157 11.18 -29.48 -22.65
CA ALA A 157 10.63 -29.92 -23.92
C ALA A 157 9.19 -30.43 -23.71
N ALA A 158 8.30 -30.19 -24.67
CA ALA A 158 6.87 -30.57 -24.59
C ALA A 158 6.65 -32.05 -24.20
N THR A 159 7.57 -32.91 -24.63
CA THR A 159 7.52 -34.37 -24.42
C THR A 159 8.41 -34.84 -23.26
N ALA A 160 9.26 -33.99 -22.69
CA ALA A 160 10.14 -34.38 -21.62
C ALA A 160 9.40 -34.40 -20.27
N PRO A 161 9.63 -35.41 -19.42
CA PRO A 161 9.09 -35.42 -18.06
C PRO A 161 9.85 -34.47 -17.12
N PHE A 162 11.00 -33.93 -17.54
CA PHE A 162 11.88 -33.07 -16.76
C PHE A 162 12.28 -31.80 -17.52
N GLY A 163 12.61 -30.75 -16.77
CA GLY A 163 13.18 -29.51 -17.30
C GLY A 163 14.62 -29.27 -16.86
N THR A 164 15.29 -28.34 -17.54
CA THR A 164 16.63 -27.85 -17.23
C THR A 164 16.54 -26.46 -16.64
N ILE A 165 17.29 -26.23 -15.56
CA ILE A 165 17.45 -24.91 -14.95
C ILE A 165 18.79 -24.36 -15.39
N THR A 166 18.81 -23.14 -15.90
CA THR A 166 20.04 -22.41 -16.23
C THR A 166 20.03 -21.05 -15.53
N VAL A 167 21.20 -20.57 -15.14
CA VAL A 167 21.39 -19.26 -14.51
C VAL A 167 22.33 -18.41 -15.36
N ALA A 168 21.98 -17.16 -15.57
CA ALA A 168 22.87 -16.13 -16.11
C ALA A 168 23.25 -15.16 -14.99
N THR A 169 24.55 -14.86 -14.84
CA THR A 169 25.08 -13.92 -13.85
C THR A 169 25.53 -12.61 -14.49
N GLY A 170 25.32 -11.49 -13.80
CA GLY A 170 25.49 -10.14 -14.36
C GLY A 170 24.21 -9.61 -14.99
N PRO A 171 24.27 -8.53 -15.79
CA PRO A 171 23.13 -8.10 -16.59
C PRO A 171 22.71 -9.28 -17.47
N ALA A 172 21.45 -9.71 -17.38
CA ALA A 172 20.89 -10.94 -17.97
C ALA A 172 21.18 -11.17 -19.48
N TYR A 173 21.74 -10.17 -20.15
CA TYR A 173 22.03 -10.09 -21.58
C TYR A 173 23.51 -10.20 -21.95
N LEU A 174 24.43 -10.14 -20.99
CA LEU A 174 25.89 -10.12 -21.28
C LEU A 174 26.58 -11.46 -21.05
N SER A 175 25.99 -12.34 -20.25
CA SER A 175 26.56 -13.65 -19.92
C SER A 175 25.68 -14.78 -20.46
N PRO A 176 26.24 -15.78 -21.16
CA PRO A 176 25.47 -16.94 -21.57
C PRO A 176 24.94 -17.70 -20.33
N PRO A 177 23.67 -18.15 -20.32
CA PRO A 177 23.15 -18.97 -19.24
C PRO A 177 23.95 -20.27 -19.10
N VAL A 178 24.34 -20.62 -17.87
CA VAL A 178 25.01 -21.88 -17.56
C VAL A 178 24.05 -22.83 -16.83
N PRO A 179 24.17 -24.15 -16.99
CA PRO A 179 23.37 -25.11 -16.22
C PRO A 179 23.54 -24.87 -14.71
N TYR A 180 22.43 -24.81 -13.99
CA TYR A 180 22.45 -24.71 -12.53
C TYR A 180 22.64 -26.09 -11.90
N VAL A 181 23.59 -26.16 -10.97
CA VAL A 181 23.87 -27.35 -10.16
C VAL A 181 23.57 -26.99 -8.70
N PRO A 182 22.51 -27.54 -8.09
CA PRO A 182 22.21 -27.34 -6.68
C PRO A 182 23.39 -27.78 -5.80
N THR A 183 23.69 -27.01 -4.76
CA THR A 183 24.62 -27.40 -3.69
C THR A 183 23.85 -27.95 -2.49
N PRO A 184 24.38 -28.91 -1.72
CA PRO A 184 23.70 -29.46 -0.54
C PRO A 184 23.28 -28.40 0.49
N ASP A 185 24.02 -27.31 0.60
CA ASP A 185 23.74 -26.21 1.55
C ASP A 185 22.66 -25.22 1.04
N HIS A 186 22.29 -25.34 -0.23
CA HIS A 186 21.34 -24.46 -0.92
C HIS A 186 20.45 -25.25 -1.89
N PRO A 187 19.68 -26.25 -1.41
CA PRO A 187 18.74 -26.96 -2.28
C PRO A 187 17.59 -26.02 -2.69
N PRO A 188 17.05 -26.15 -3.91
CA PRO A 188 15.83 -25.45 -4.28
C PRO A 188 14.68 -25.88 -3.36
N ALA A 189 13.86 -24.92 -2.95
CA ALA A 189 12.60 -25.21 -2.29
C ALA A 189 11.67 -25.93 -3.30
N GLY A 190 11.31 -27.16 -2.97
CA GLY A 190 10.66 -28.09 -3.89
C GLY A 190 11.58 -29.18 -4.48
N ASP A 191 12.84 -29.27 -4.04
CA ASP A 191 13.70 -30.42 -4.33
C ASP A 191 13.43 -31.56 -3.31
N PRO A 192 12.87 -32.71 -3.71
CA PRO A 192 12.59 -33.83 -2.82
C PRO A 192 13.84 -34.62 -2.43
N ALA A 193 15.04 -34.17 -2.80
CA ALA A 193 16.29 -34.84 -2.44
C ALA A 193 16.75 -34.59 -0.99
N ALA A 194 15.89 -34.06 -0.11
CA ALA A 194 16.12 -34.19 1.33
C ALA A 194 15.92 -35.68 1.68
N PRO A 195 16.97 -36.40 2.14
CA PRO A 195 16.81 -37.79 2.54
C PRO A 195 15.78 -37.86 3.66
N ASP A 196 14.75 -38.68 3.46
CA ASP A 196 13.85 -39.11 4.51
C ASP A 196 14.71 -39.77 5.62
N PRO A 197 14.78 -39.23 6.85
CA PRO A 197 15.57 -39.82 7.91
C PRO A 197 15.02 -41.19 8.36
N ASP A 198 13.79 -41.56 7.96
CA ASP A 198 13.12 -42.80 8.36
C ASP A 198 12.79 -43.74 7.18
N GLY A 199 13.26 -43.43 5.96
CA GLY A 199 13.06 -44.28 4.78
C GLY A 199 14.11 -45.41 4.71
N PRO A 200 13.72 -46.67 4.45
CA PRO A 200 14.69 -47.78 4.42
C PRO A 200 15.72 -47.58 3.30
N GLU A 201 17.00 -47.50 3.68
CA GLU A 201 18.15 -47.52 2.78
C GLU A 201 18.08 -48.73 1.84
N VAL A 202 17.59 -48.54 0.62
CA VAL A 202 17.81 -49.51 -0.46
C VAL A 202 19.12 -49.13 -1.13
N GLY A 203 20.18 -49.82 -0.71
CA GLY A 203 21.53 -49.59 -1.19
C GLY A 203 21.66 -49.65 -2.71
N ASN A 204 22.37 -48.67 -3.26
CA ASN A 204 23.09 -48.88 -4.51
C ASN A 204 24.42 -48.10 -4.49
N ARG A 205 25.46 -48.79 -4.02
CA ARG A 205 26.86 -48.41 -4.27
C ARG A 205 27.16 -48.70 -5.74
N GLY A 206 27.25 -47.67 -6.56
CA GLY A 206 27.71 -47.79 -7.95
C GLY A 206 28.05 -46.44 -8.55
N ARG A 207 29.35 -46.19 -8.74
CA ARG A 207 29.90 -44.99 -9.39
C ARG A 207 29.24 -44.74 -10.76
N ASN A 208 28.69 -43.55 -10.95
CA ASN A 208 28.83 -42.75 -12.17
C ASN A 208 28.49 -41.29 -11.86
N ALA A 209 29.46 -40.42 -12.11
CA ALA A 209 29.28 -38.98 -12.14
C ALA A 209 28.42 -38.61 -13.37
N GLY A 210 27.42 -37.75 -13.16
CA GLY A 210 26.64 -37.11 -14.21
C GLY A 210 25.24 -37.69 -14.40
N SER A 211 24.24 -36.83 -14.17
CA SER A 211 22.85 -36.92 -14.66
C SER A 211 21.86 -37.73 -13.80
N ALA A 212 20.68 -37.13 -13.60
CA ALA A 212 19.48 -37.67 -12.94
C ALA A 212 19.48 -37.70 -11.40
N HIS A 213 19.38 -36.52 -10.78
CA HIS A 213 18.79 -36.40 -9.44
C HIS A 213 17.26 -36.32 -9.59
N GLY A 214 16.53 -37.09 -8.77
CA GLY A 214 15.08 -37.26 -8.81
C GLY A 214 14.36 -35.93 -8.60
N ARG A 215 13.55 -35.51 -9.58
CA ARG A 215 12.97 -34.16 -9.67
C ARG A 215 11.47 -34.23 -9.90
N VAL A 216 10.74 -33.32 -9.25
CA VAL A 216 9.29 -33.12 -9.32
C VAL A 216 8.82 -33.00 -10.78
N THR A 217 8.01 -33.95 -11.23
CA THR A 217 7.56 -34.06 -12.64
C THR A 217 6.45 -33.05 -13.03
N ASP A 218 5.89 -32.33 -12.04
CA ASP A 218 4.81 -31.36 -12.20
C ASP A 218 5.22 -29.90 -11.98
N THR A 219 6.53 -29.59 -11.90
CA THR A 219 7.00 -28.19 -11.88
C THR A 219 6.52 -27.44 -13.12
N ARG A 220 5.80 -26.36 -12.88
CA ARG A 220 5.25 -25.45 -13.90
C ARG A 220 5.78 -24.03 -13.76
N TRP A 221 6.12 -23.60 -12.55
CA TRP A 221 6.58 -22.24 -12.28
C TRP A 221 7.97 -22.24 -11.65
N LEU A 222 8.73 -21.20 -11.97
CA LEU A 222 10.02 -20.87 -11.38
C LEU A 222 9.89 -19.52 -10.71
N ALA A 223 10.37 -19.42 -9.49
CA ALA A 223 10.40 -18.16 -8.77
C ALA A 223 11.63 -18.10 -7.86
N ILE A 224 11.91 -16.90 -7.36
CA ILE A 224 13.00 -16.68 -6.41
C ILE A 224 12.60 -15.70 -5.33
N SER A 225 13.29 -15.77 -4.20
CA SER A 225 13.36 -14.67 -3.23
C SER A 225 14.80 -14.46 -2.76
N SER A 226 15.11 -13.24 -2.33
CA SER A 226 16.42 -12.89 -1.83
C SER A 226 16.74 -13.68 -0.57
N ARG A 227 17.94 -14.27 -0.52
CA ARG A 227 18.48 -14.87 0.71
C ARG A 227 19.62 -14.01 1.25
N ASP A 228 20.58 -13.66 0.41
CA ASP A 228 21.66 -12.75 0.76
C ASP A 228 22.26 -12.10 -0.51
N ALA A 229 23.36 -11.36 -0.36
CA ALA A 229 24.02 -10.69 -1.48
C ALA A 229 24.57 -11.67 -2.55
N ALA A 230 24.80 -12.93 -2.19
CA ALA A 230 25.48 -13.96 -2.97
C ALA A 230 24.61 -15.20 -3.26
N SER A 231 23.41 -15.34 -2.69
CA SER A 231 22.51 -16.50 -2.86
C SER A 231 21.03 -16.09 -2.92
N ASP A 232 20.21 -16.88 -3.63
CA ASP A 232 18.75 -16.73 -3.72
C ASP A 232 18.09 -18.00 -3.20
N HIS A 233 16.90 -17.89 -2.62
CA HIS A 233 16.00 -19.04 -2.49
C HIS A 233 15.36 -19.31 -3.85
N LEU A 234 15.48 -20.54 -4.35
CA LEU A 234 14.95 -20.94 -5.65
C LEU A 234 13.72 -21.82 -5.45
N TYR A 235 12.59 -21.41 -6.03
CA TYR A 235 11.30 -22.10 -5.91
C TYR A 235 10.95 -22.84 -7.20
N LEU A 236 10.81 -24.17 -7.10
CA LEU A 236 10.37 -25.04 -8.19
C LEU A 236 8.93 -25.49 -7.93
N LEU A 237 7.97 -24.69 -8.39
CA LEU A 237 6.58 -24.78 -7.94
C LEU A 237 5.74 -25.63 -8.90
N GLY A 238 4.95 -26.53 -8.32
CA GLY A 238 4.00 -27.39 -9.01
C GLY A 238 2.79 -27.69 -8.12
N PRO A 239 1.64 -28.10 -8.70
CA PRO A 239 0.42 -28.34 -7.93
C PRO A 239 0.57 -29.31 -6.74
N ARG A 240 1.40 -30.35 -6.86
CA ARG A 240 1.63 -31.31 -5.76
C ARG A 240 2.32 -30.65 -4.57
N LEU A 241 3.43 -29.95 -4.82
CA LEU A 241 4.18 -29.25 -3.77
C LEU A 241 3.30 -28.23 -3.03
N LEU A 242 2.46 -27.49 -3.77
CA LEU A 242 1.57 -26.50 -3.19
C LEU A 242 0.43 -27.14 -2.37
N ALA A 243 -0.05 -28.32 -2.77
CA ALA A 243 -0.97 -29.11 -1.98
C ALA A 243 -0.34 -29.64 -0.68
N ASP A 244 0.94 -30.04 -0.73
CA ASP A 244 1.68 -30.46 0.45
C ASP A 244 1.87 -29.29 1.41
N TRP A 245 2.22 -28.11 0.91
CA TRP A 245 2.32 -26.88 1.73
C TRP A 245 0.99 -26.48 2.36
N PHE A 246 -0.11 -26.58 1.62
CA PHE A 246 -1.45 -26.37 2.17
C PHE A 246 -1.71 -27.34 3.33
N THR A 247 -1.36 -28.61 3.17
CA THR A 247 -1.54 -29.63 4.20
C THR A 247 -0.66 -29.36 5.42
N GLN A 248 0.60 -28.95 5.21
CA GLN A 248 1.51 -28.57 6.30
C GLN A 248 0.98 -27.37 7.10
N ALA A 249 0.45 -26.36 6.42
CA ALA A 249 -0.03 -25.15 7.08
C ALA A 249 -1.37 -25.33 7.79
N THR A 250 -2.28 -26.16 7.24
CA THR A 250 -3.66 -26.26 7.75
C THR A 250 -3.94 -27.55 8.53
N GLY A 251 -3.11 -28.58 8.37
CA GLY A 251 -3.37 -29.93 8.88
C GLY A 251 -4.36 -30.75 8.06
N TYR A 252 -4.89 -30.21 6.96
CA TYR A 252 -5.90 -30.86 6.12
C TYR A 252 -5.49 -30.84 4.64
N PRO A 253 -5.89 -31.85 3.83
CA PRO A 253 -5.66 -31.80 2.40
C PRO A 253 -6.46 -30.64 1.76
N PRO A 254 -6.02 -30.11 0.60
CA PRO A 254 -6.78 -29.10 -0.13
C PRO A 254 -8.23 -29.55 -0.43
N PRO A 255 -9.20 -28.63 -0.36
CA PRO A 255 -10.57 -28.93 -0.75
C PRO A 255 -10.65 -29.47 -2.20
N PRO A 256 -11.56 -30.42 -2.47
CA PRO A 256 -11.82 -30.86 -3.84
C PRO A 256 -12.23 -29.66 -4.72
N GLY A 257 -11.68 -29.56 -5.92
CA GLY A 257 -11.99 -28.47 -6.84
C GLY A 257 -11.19 -27.18 -6.61
N SER A 258 -10.09 -27.23 -5.84
CA SER A 258 -9.12 -26.14 -5.71
C SER A 258 -7.82 -26.39 -6.51
N PRO A 259 -7.85 -26.62 -7.84
CA PRO A 259 -6.62 -26.74 -8.61
C PRO A 259 -5.87 -25.41 -8.62
N VAL A 260 -4.55 -25.48 -8.39
CA VAL A 260 -3.67 -24.34 -8.59
C VAL A 260 -3.26 -24.28 -10.07
N ASP A 261 -3.56 -23.16 -10.72
CA ASP A 261 -3.25 -22.91 -12.13
C ASP A 261 -2.65 -21.53 -12.41
N ALA A 262 -2.41 -20.72 -11.37
CA ALA A 262 -1.59 -19.52 -11.40
C ALA A 262 -0.71 -19.41 -10.16
N VAL A 263 0.52 -18.95 -10.31
CA VAL A 263 1.44 -18.76 -9.20
C VAL A 263 2.23 -17.47 -9.38
N ALA A 264 2.34 -16.70 -8.31
CA ALA A 264 3.23 -15.55 -8.20
C ALA A 264 4.03 -15.64 -6.91
N VAL A 265 5.23 -15.09 -6.89
CA VAL A 265 6.07 -15.05 -5.68
C VAL A 265 6.57 -13.64 -5.46
N SER A 266 6.30 -13.09 -4.30
CA SER A 266 6.85 -11.83 -3.85
C SER A 266 8.29 -12.03 -3.38
N ASN A 267 9.21 -11.26 -3.95
CA ASN A 267 10.61 -11.25 -3.53
C ASN A 267 10.75 -10.34 -2.30
N GLN A 268 10.66 -10.95 -1.12
CA GLN A 268 10.76 -10.23 0.14
C GLN A 268 12.19 -9.73 0.39
N TRP A 269 12.30 -8.57 1.04
CA TRP A 269 13.60 -8.09 1.52
C TRP A 269 14.14 -8.95 2.67
N ASN A 270 13.26 -9.57 3.45
CA ASN A 270 13.62 -10.53 4.49
C ASN A 270 14.33 -11.76 3.88
N PRO A 271 15.51 -12.16 4.37
CA PRO A 271 16.29 -13.27 3.82
C PRO A 271 15.69 -14.65 4.08
N ARG A 272 14.63 -14.77 4.89
CA ARG A 272 14.06 -16.06 5.31
C ARG A 272 13.23 -16.76 4.24
N GLY A 273 12.70 -16.05 3.23
CA GLY A 273 11.87 -16.65 2.20
C GLY A 273 10.92 -15.67 1.53
N GLY A 274 10.29 -16.10 0.44
CA GLY A 274 9.30 -15.32 -0.30
C GLY A 274 7.86 -15.51 0.20
N ILE A 275 6.95 -14.66 -0.29
CA ILE A 275 5.51 -14.90 -0.16
C ILE A 275 5.03 -15.54 -1.46
N VAL A 276 4.56 -16.79 -1.39
CA VAL A 276 4.05 -17.54 -2.54
C VAL A 276 2.54 -17.43 -2.60
N PHE A 277 2.03 -16.93 -3.72
CA PHE A 277 0.60 -16.86 -4.04
C PHE A 277 0.27 -17.97 -5.03
N ALA A 278 -0.64 -18.87 -4.65
CA ALA A 278 -1.09 -19.99 -5.47
C ALA A 278 -2.60 -19.86 -5.71
N GLY A 279 -2.99 -19.53 -6.94
CA GLY A 279 -4.35 -19.18 -7.30
C GLY A 279 -5.07 -20.22 -8.14
N ASN A 280 -6.39 -20.25 -8.00
CA ASN A 280 -7.34 -20.89 -8.90
C ASN A 280 -8.04 -19.82 -9.74
N ARG A 281 -7.66 -19.71 -11.01
CA ARG A 281 -8.18 -18.72 -11.97
C ARG A 281 -9.70 -18.74 -12.13
N SER A 282 -10.32 -19.91 -11.98
CA SER A 282 -11.76 -20.07 -12.20
C SER A 282 -12.63 -19.61 -11.04
N THR A 283 -12.13 -19.69 -9.81
CA THR A 283 -12.88 -19.31 -8.61
C THR A 283 -12.47 -17.94 -8.06
N GLY A 284 -11.25 -17.50 -8.33
CA GLY A 284 -10.69 -16.29 -7.71
C GLY A 284 -10.07 -16.55 -6.33
N GLN A 285 -10.00 -17.80 -5.89
CA GLN A 285 -9.37 -18.16 -4.62
C GLN A 285 -7.85 -18.22 -4.76
N VAL A 286 -7.13 -17.59 -3.84
CA VAL A 286 -5.66 -17.59 -3.79
C VAL A 286 -5.18 -18.01 -2.40
N TRP A 287 -4.29 -18.99 -2.33
CA TRP A 287 -3.55 -19.32 -1.13
C TRP A 287 -2.29 -18.47 -1.05
N ARG A 288 -2.03 -17.89 0.11
CA ARG A 288 -0.81 -17.13 0.43
C ARG A 288 0.01 -17.94 1.43
N PHE A 289 1.26 -18.24 1.06
CA PHE A 289 2.25 -18.87 1.92
C PHE A 289 3.41 -17.89 2.15
N THR A 290 3.51 -17.32 3.34
CA THR A 290 4.71 -16.62 3.81
C THR A 290 5.70 -17.68 4.26
N ARG A 291 6.80 -17.83 3.53
CA ARG A 291 7.79 -18.89 3.80
C ARG A 291 8.89 -18.43 4.73
N ASP A 292 9.27 -19.32 5.64
CA ASP A 292 10.48 -19.20 6.46
C ASP A 292 11.31 -20.46 6.23
N GLU A 293 12.25 -20.42 5.27
CA GLU A 293 13.10 -21.56 4.91
C GLU A 293 14.08 -21.95 6.02
N ASP A 294 14.24 -21.14 7.06
CA ASP A 294 15.02 -21.48 8.25
C ASP A 294 14.17 -22.24 9.30
N ALA A 295 12.84 -22.26 9.15
CA ALA A 295 11.91 -22.96 10.04
C ALA A 295 11.64 -24.41 9.61
N THR A 296 11.23 -25.26 10.56
CA THR A 296 10.81 -26.64 10.30
C THR A 296 9.45 -26.93 10.93
N PRO A 297 8.38 -27.12 10.14
CA PRO A 297 8.30 -26.94 8.69
C PRO A 297 8.39 -25.47 8.27
N ALA A 298 8.91 -25.22 7.07
CA ALA A 298 9.06 -23.86 6.54
C ALA A 298 7.73 -23.21 6.09
N CYS A 299 6.63 -24.00 6.02
CA CYS A 299 5.26 -23.51 5.97
C CYS A 299 4.58 -23.72 7.33
N THR A 300 4.11 -22.63 7.93
CA THR A 300 3.37 -22.66 9.20
C THR A 300 1.93 -22.19 9.01
N GLY A 301 1.05 -22.50 9.97
CA GLY A 301 -0.32 -22.00 9.97
C GLY A 301 -0.39 -20.47 10.08
N GLU A 302 0.52 -19.84 10.84
CA GLU A 302 0.62 -18.37 10.95
C GLU A 302 1.05 -17.73 9.62
N GLY A 303 1.90 -18.41 8.85
CA GLY A 303 2.34 -17.99 7.52
C GLY A 303 1.31 -18.22 6.42
N PHE A 304 0.13 -18.76 6.72
CA PHE A 304 -0.88 -19.13 5.71
C PHE A 304 -2.12 -18.23 5.77
N ALA A 305 -2.60 -17.84 4.59
CA ALA A 305 -3.90 -17.18 4.45
C ALA A 305 -4.58 -17.57 3.13
N THR A 306 -5.90 -17.39 3.08
CA THR A 306 -6.68 -17.46 1.84
C THR A 306 -7.20 -16.08 1.49
N ILE A 307 -7.08 -15.71 0.21
CA ILE A 307 -7.53 -14.44 -0.35
C ILE A 307 -8.62 -14.77 -1.39
N ASP A 308 -9.75 -14.07 -1.31
CA ASP A 308 -10.80 -14.11 -2.34
C ASP A 308 -10.72 -12.85 -3.20
N LEU A 309 -10.47 -13.03 -4.50
CA LEU A 309 -10.39 -11.93 -5.47
C LEU A 309 -11.78 -11.51 -5.99
N GLY A 310 -12.85 -12.14 -5.50
CA GLY A 310 -14.23 -11.82 -5.86
C GLY A 310 -14.62 -12.27 -7.26
N GLY A 311 -13.96 -13.31 -7.78
CA GLY A 311 -14.27 -13.95 -9.06
C GLY A 311 -13.06 -14.28 -9.93
N PRO A 312 -13.29 -14.78 -11.15
CA PRO A 312 -12.24 -15.26 -12.03
C PRO A 312 -11.20 -14.20 -12.40
N PHE A 313 -9.98 -14.65 -12.66
CA PHE A 313 -8.87 -13.83 -13.13
C PHE A 313 -8.08 -14.55 -14.23
N ASP A 314 -7.34 -13.81 -15.04
CA ASP A 314 -6.54 -14.35 -16.14
C ASP A 314 -5.09 -14.64 -15.72
N ASP A 315 -4.49 -13.81 -14.87
CA ASP A 315 -3.11 -14.01 -14.41
C ASP A 315 -2.79 -13.34 -13.07
N LEU A 316 -1.68 -13.77 -12.43
CA LEU A 316 -1.16 -13.23 -11.16
C LEU A 316 0.27 -12.74 -11.30
N ALA A 317 0.62 -11.71 -10.54
CA ALA A 317 1.99 -11.28 -10.30
C ALA A 317 2.11 -10.75 -8.86
N ALA A 318 3.33 -10.55 -8.37
CA ALA A 318 3.57 -9.97 -7.05
C ALA A 318 4.78 -9.04 -7.10
N ASP A 319 4.83 -8.11 -6.17
CA ASP A 319 5.97 -7.20 -6.02
C ASP A 319 6.77 -7.48 -4.75
N GLY A 320 7.79 -6.67 -4.51
CA GLY A 320 8.62 -6.75 -3.31
C GLY A 320 7.99 -6.40 -1.98
N PHE A 321 6.87 -5.66 -1.99
CA PHE A 321 6.19 -5.24 -0.78
C PHE A 321 5.25 -6.34 -0.25
N GLY A 322 5.04 -7.40 -1.04
CA GLY A 322 4.09 -8.46 -0.73
C GLY A 322 2.71 -8.21 -1.33
N ASP A 323 2.55 -7.18 -2.17
CA ASP A 323 1.29 -6.89 -2.84
C ASP A 323 1.04 -7.92 -3.95
N LEU A 324 -0.20 -8.41 -4.02
CA LEU A 324 -0.65 -9.34 -5.04
C LEU A 324 -1.34 -8.57 -6.16
N TYR A 325 -0.92 -8.79 -7.39
CA TYR A 325 -1.51 -8.18 -8.58
C TYR A 325 -2.23 -9.26 -9.37
N PHE A 326 -3.41 -8.92 -9.88
CA PHE A 326 -4.17 -9.82 -10.74
C PHE A 326 -4.88 -9.05 -11.83
N VAL A 327 -5.12 -9.73 -12.94
CA VAL A 327 -5.76 -9.12 -14.11
C VAL A 327 -7.03 -9.87 -14.47
N ARG A 328 -8.09 -9.14 -14.81
CA ARG A 328 -9.34 -9.73 -15.33
C ARG A 328 -10.03 -8.83 -16.34
N THR A 329 -10.91 -9.42 -17.13
CA THR A 329 -11.81 -8.65 -17.99
C THR A 329 -12.97 -8.08 -17.18
N VAL A 330 -13.18 -6.77 -17.30
CA VAL A 330 -14.27 -6.04 -16.64
C VAL A 330 -15.23 -5.53 -17.71
N ALA A 331 -16.53 -5.77 -17.52
CA ALA A 331 -17.59 -5.20 -18.34
C ALA A 331 -18.20 -3.98 -17.64
N ARG A 332 -18.57 -2.95 -18.41
CA ARG A 332 -19.28 -1.76 -17.92
C ARG A 332 -20.43 -1.42 -18.85
N PRO A 333 -21.70 -1.54 -18.42
CA PRO A 333 -22.15 -2.06 -17.11
C PRO A 333 -21.76 -3.52 -16.86
N GLY A 334 -21.62 -3.90 -15.58
CA GLY A 334 -21.09 -5.20 -15.14
C GLY A 334 -21.93 -6.46 -15.45
N PRO A 335 -23.28 -6.40 -15.51
CA PRO A 335 -24.08 -7.59 -15.81
C PRO A 335 -23.78 -8.18 -17.19
N ALA A 336 -23.81 -9.52 -17.31
CA ALA A 336 -23.65 -10.22 -18.59
C ALA A 336 -24.71 -9.79 -19.63
N ASP A 337 -25.91 -9.46 -19.17
CA ASP A 337 -26.93 -8.76 -19.94
C ASP A 337 -27.12 -7.32 -19.38
N PRO A 338 -26.54 -6.30 -20.03
CA PRO A 338 -26.55 -4.93 -19.51
C PRO A 338 -27.87 -4.20 -19.75
N ARG A 339 -28.86 -4.81 -20.42
CA ARG A 339 -30.12 -4.13 -20.82
C ARG A 339 -30.92 -3.55 -19.67
N ALA A 340 -30.86 -4.17 -18.49
CA ALA A 340 -31.51 -3.65 -17.28
C ALA A 340 -30.67 -2.58 -16.54
N ALA A 341 -29.37 -2.49 -16.83
CA ALA A 341 -28.42 -1.61 -16.17
C ALA A 341 -28.11 -0.33 -16.96
N PHE A 342 -28.51 -0.26 -18.24
CA PHE A 342 -28.33 0.95 -19.03
C PHE A 342 -29.26 2.08 -18.57
N ASP A 343 -28.66 3.17 -18.11
CA ASP A 343 -29.35 4.42 -17.83
C ASP A 343 -29.50 5.25 -19.13
N PRO A 344 -30.72 5.47 -19.65
CA PRO A 344 -30.94 6.25 -20.85
C PRO A 344 -30.57 7.73 -20.73
N GLU A 345 -30.32 8.24 -19.52
CA GLU A 345 -29.85 9.62 -19.34
C GLU A 345 -28.36 9.77 -19.62
N THR A 346 -27.57 8.70 -19.48
CA THR A 346 -26.10 8.77 -19.53
C THR A 346 -25.46 7.81 -20.52
N ALA A 347 -26.11 6.69 -20.86
CA ALA A 347 -25.51 5.57 -21.58
C ALA A 347 -25.80 5.53 -23.10
N VAL A 348 -26.58 6.48 -23.65
CA VAL A 348 -26.86 6.54 -25.09
C VAL A 348 -25.65 7.13 -25.82
N VAL A 349 -25.08 6.36 -26.76
CA VAL A 349 -23.88 6.73 -27.53
C VAL A 349 -24.18 7.08 -28.99
N GLY A 350 -25.37 6.74 -29.48
CA GLY A 350 -25.76 6.96 -30.87
C GLY A 350 -27.24 6.74 -31.11
N LEU A 351 -27.73 7.21 -32.26
CA LEU A 351 -29.12 7.05 -32.71
C LEU A 351 -29.15 6.57 -34.15
N VAL A 352 -30.11 5.71 -34.48
CA VAL A 352 -30.37 5.23 -35.84
C VAL A 352 -31.84 5.49 -36.17
N LEU A 353 -32.11 6.07 -37.34
CA LEU A 353 -33.47 6.21 -37.85
C LEU A 353 -33.89 4.89 -38.52
N ASP A 354 -35.03 4.33 -38.10
CA ASP A 354 -35.57 3.12 -38.70
C ASP A 354 -36.59 3.46 -39.80
N GLY A 355 -37.35 4.54 -39.64
CA GLY A 355 -38.29 5.02 -40.65
C GLY A 355 -39.24 6.10 -40.14
N ILE A 356 -39.99 6.71 -41.06
CA ILE A 356 -41.05 7.68 -40.75
C ILE A 356 -42.35 7.17 -41.37
N ALA A 357 -43.37 6.97 -40.54
CA ALA A 357 -44.69 6.52 -40.98
C ALA A 357 -45.77 7.18 -40.12
N GLU A 358 -46.90 7.54 -40.73
CA GLU A 358 -48.10 8.04 -40.03
C GLU A 358 -47.82 9.22 -39.07
N GLY A 359 -46.91 10.13 -39.44
CA GLY A 359 -46.54 11.29 -38.62
C GLY A 359 -45.65 10.97 -37.41
N ARG A 360 -45.16 9.74 -37.29
CA ARG A 360 -44.19 9.32 -36.27
C ARG A 360 -42.87 8.91 -36.91
N ALA A 361 -41.78 9.20 -36.22
CA ALA A 361 -40.45 8.66 -36.52
C ALA A 361 -40.15 7.51 -35.54
N GLY A 362 -39.78 6.35 -36.08
CA GLY A 362 -39.22 5.24 -35.33
C GLY A 362 -37.70 5.28 -35.41
N GLY A 363 -37.03 5.09 -34.28
CA GLY A 363 -35.57 5.02 -34.23
C GLY A 363 -35.08 4.11 -33.12
N ARG A 364 -33.77 3.87 -33.10
CA ARG A 364 -33.09 3.08 -32.06
C ARG A 364 -32.03 3.91 -31.37
N ALA A 365 -32.07 3.89 -30.04
CA ALA A 365 -30.99 4.39 -29.22
C ALA A 365 -29.94 3.29 -29.04
N ILE A 366 -28.68 3.63 -29.28
CA ILE A 366 -27.55 2.73 -29.20
C ILE A 366 -26.88 2.91 -27.84
N PHE A 367 -26.66 1.79 -27.17
CA PHE A 367 -25.98 1.67 -25.89
C PHE A 367 -24.72 0.84 -26.07
N ALA A 368 -23.64 1.20 -25.40
CA ALA A 368 -22.38 0.47 -25.45
C ALA A 368 -22.10 -0.18 -24.08
N GLN A 369 -21.86 -1.50 -24.09
CA GLN A 369 -21.19 -2.16 -22.98
C GLN A 369 -19.70 -2.22 -23.29
N GLU A 370 -18.92 -1.49 -22.51
CA GLU A 370 -17.47 -1.43 -22.65
C GLU A 370 -16.82 -2.62 -21.96
N PHE A 371 -15.77 -3.15 -22.56
CA PHE A 371 -14.95 -4.21 -21.97
C PHE A 371 -13.51 -3.72 -21.85
N THR A 372 -12.92 -3.88 -20.68
CA THR A 372 -11.52 -3.55 -20.41
C THR A 372 -10.80 -4.77 -19.84
N LYS A 373 -9.50 -4.89 -20.12
CA LYS A 373 -8.62 -5.74 -19.33
C LYS A 373 -8.01 -4.88 -18.22
N THR A 374 -8.42 -5.12 -16.99
CA THR A 374 -8.06 -4.27 -15.83
C THR A 374 -7.18 -5.04 -14.88
N VAL A 375 -6.06 -4.43 -14.48
CA VAL A 375 -5.19 -4.92 -13.41
C VAL A 375 -5.65 -4.34 -12.08
N PHE A 376 -5.69 -5.19 -11.07
CA PHE A 376 -6.00 -4.87 -9.69
C PHE A 376 -4.78 -5.19 -8.81
N VAL A 377 -4.64 -4.46 -7.72
CA VAL A 377 -3.72 -4.78 -6.62
C VAL A 377 -4.53 -5.12 -5.39
N HIS A 378 -4.15 -6.20 -4.72
CA HIS A 378 -4.57 -6.56 -3.38
C HIS A 378 -3.39 -6.29 -2.44
N ARG A 379 -3.54 -5.26 -1.61
CA ARG A 379 -2.43 -4.70 -0.82
C ARG A 379 -2.17 -5.51 0.45
N ALA A 380 -0.91 -5.84 0.70
CA ALA A 380 -0.50 -6.55 1.91
C ALA A 380 -0.67 -5.71 3.19
N THR A 381 -0.74 -4.38 3.05
CA THR A 381 -0.84 -3.44 4.18
C THR A 381 -2.23 -3.39 4.81
N ASP A 382 -3.30 -3.47 4.01
CA ASP A 382 -4.67 -3.32 4.52
C ASP A 382 -5.65 -4.34 3.95
N GLY A 383 -5.19 -5.25 3.09
CA GLY A 383 -6.03 -6.25 2.44
C GLY A 383 -7.03 -5.68 1.43
N LEU A 384 -6.95 -4.38 1.11
CA LEU A 384 -7.87 -3.76 0.18
C LEU A 384 -7.46 -4.03 -1.26
N THR A 385 -8.47 -4.27 -2.09
CA THR A 385 -8.32 -4.48 -3.53
C THR A 385 -8.73 -3.23 -4.30
N ALA A 386 -7.85 -2.73 -5.17
CA ALA A 386 -8.10 -1.53 -5.98
C ALA A 386 -7.66 -1.73 -7.44
N PRO A 387 -8.34 -1.11 -8.42
CA PRO A 387 -7.88 -1.10 -9.80
C PRO A 387 -6.65 -0.18 -9.96
N LEU A 388 -5.68 -0.59 -10.76
CA LEU A 388 -4.46 0.19 -11.04
C LEU A 388 -4.44 0.80 -12.44
N GLY A 389 -4.90 0.06 -13.44
CA GLY A 389 -4.89 0.50 -14.83
C GLY A 389 -5.55 -0.52 -15.74
N ASP A 390 -5.91 -0.10 -16.95
CA ASP A 390 -6.64 -0.95 -17.88
C ASP A 390 -6.29 -0.69 -19.36
N VAL A 391 -6.68 -1.65 -20.20
CA VAL A 391 -6.63 -1.57 -21.65
C VAL A 391 -8.03 -1.86 -22.20
N SER A 392 -8.56 -0.97 -23.04
CA SER A 392 -9.84 -1.20 -23.71
C SER A 392 -9.76 -2.37 -24.67
N LEU A 393 -10.76 -3.26 -24.61
CA LEU A 393 -10.95 -4.40 -25.50
C LEU A 393 -12.08 -4.17 -26.51
N GLY A 394 -12.64 -2.96 -26.57
CA GLY A 394 -13.79 -2.62 -27.40
C GLY A 394 -15.14 -2.75 -26.67
N CYS A 395 -16.21 -2.70 -27.46
CA CYS A 395 -17.58 -2.65 -26.94
C CYS A 395 -18.47 -3.70 -27.58
N ARG A 396 -19.52 -4.08 -26.84
CA ARG A 396 -20.73 -4.68 -27.42
C ARG A 396 -21.84 -3.64 -27.52
N TYR A 397 -22.55 -3.59 -28.64
CA TYR A 397 -23.59 -2.58 -28.86
C TYR A 397 -25.00 -3.17 -28.75
N PHE A 398 -25.88 -2.43 -28.08
CA PHE A 398 -27.28 -2.80 -27.86
C PHE A 398 -28.19 -1.71 -28.39
N GLY A 399 -29.32 -2.09 -28.99
CA GLY A 399 -30.31 -1.17 -29.52
C GLY A 399 -31.62 -1.20 -28.73
N ARG A 400 -32.06 -0.05 -28.21
CA ARG A 400 -33.42 0.11 -27.68
C ARG A 400 -34.26 0.94 -28.66
N PRO A 401 -35.25 0.34 -29.32
CA PRO A 401 -36.17 1.08 -30.18
C PRO A 401 -37.02 2.06 -29.38
N PHE A 402 -37.38 3.16 -30.04
CA PHE A 402 -38.28 4.20 -29.54
C PHE A 402 -39.08 4.80 -30.70
N GLN A 403 -40.14 5.52 -30.36
CA GLN A 403 -40.94 6.28 -31.31
C GLN A 403 -41.13 7.71 -30.82
N VAL A 404 -41.22 8.66 -31.73
CA VAL A 404 -41.40 10.09 -31.44
C VAL A 404 -42.23 10.75 -32.56
N PRO A 405 -42.94 11.86 -32.34
CA PRO A 405 -43.52 12.64 -33.44
C PRO A 405 -42.45 12.99 -34.49
N ALA A 406 -42.77 12.83 -35.78
CA ALA A 406 -41.79 12.98 -36.86
C ALA A 406 -41.11 14.36 -36.86
N ALA A 407 -41.85 15.41 -36.47
CA ALA A 407 -41.33 16.77 -36.36
C ALA A 407 -40.26 16.95 -35.25
N ALA A 408 -40.24 16.09 -34.23
CA ALA A 408 -39.29 16.18 -33.13
C ALA A 408 -37.99 15.40 -33.38
N TRP A 409 -37.96 14.50 -34.38
CA TRP A 409 -36.77 13.72 -34.73
C TRP A 409 -35.52 14.58 -35.00
N PRO A 410 -35.56 15.66 -35.83
CA PRO A 410 -34.36 16.42 -36.16
C PRO A 410 -33.68 17.09 -34.95
N ALA A 411 -34.45 17.42 -33.91
CA ALA A 411 -33.94 17.98 -32.66
C ALA A 411 -33.38 16.88 -31.73
N LEU A 412 -34.06 15.74 -31.68
CA LEU A 412 -33.67 14.61 -30.83
C LEU A 412 -32.42 13.87 -31.37
N ALA A 413 -32.26 13.80 -32.70
CA ALA A 413 -31.19 13.09 -33.38
C ALA A 413 -29.80 13.74 -33.26
N ARG A 414 -29.69 14.95 -32.71
CA ARG A 414 -28.44 15.71 -32.63
C ARG A 414 -27.71 15.43 -31.31
N PRO A 415 -26.39 15.20 -31.35
CA PRO A 415 -25.57 15.14 -30.13
C PRO A 415 -25.51 16.51 -29.44
N PRO A 416 -25.22 16.56 -28.12
CA PRO A 416 -24.90 15.44 -27.24
C PRO A 416 -26.13 14.57 -26.90
N PHE A 417 -25.91 13.30 -26.56
CA PHE A 417 -26.97 12.35 -26.19
C PHE A 417 -27.22 12.24 -24.69
N ALA A 418 -26.54 13.04 -23.87
CA ALA A 418 -26.89 13.17 -22.45
C ALA A 418 -28.36 13.59 -22.27
N GLY A 419 -29.00 13.11 -21.21
CA GLY A 419 -30.40 13.35 -20.89
C GLY A 419 -31.38 12.83 -21.95
N PHE A 420 -31.02 11.78 -22.70
CA PHE A 420 -31.82 11.35 -23.85
C PHE A 420 -33.20 10.84 -23.44
N GLY A 421 -33.32 10.04 -22.37
CA GLY A 421 -34.62 9.56 -21.90
C GLY A 421 -35.57 10.69 -21.53
N SER A 422 -35.10 11.70 -20.80
CA SER A 422 -35.87 12.91 -20.47
C SER A 422 -36.28 13.70 -21.72
N ARG A 423 -35.36 13.89 -22.68
CA ARG A 423 -35.66 14.60 -23.94
C ARG A 423 -36.63 13.83 -24.83
N LEU A 424 -36.53 12.50 -24.87
CA LEU A 424 -37.47 11.64 -25.58
C LEU A 424 -38.87 11.80 -24.99
N ALA A 425 -39.01 11.73 -23.67
CA ALA A 425 -40.29 11.92 -22.99
C ALA A 425 -40.87 13.32 -23.24
N ALA A 426 -40.06 14.39 -23.14
CA ALA A 426 -40.48 15.76 -23.40
C ALA A 426 -40.92 15.99 -24.86
N ALA A 427 -40.33 15.24 -25.80
CA ALA A 427 -40.71 15.25 -27.21
C ALA A 427 -42.01 14.46 -27.50
N GLY A 428 -42.68 13.90 -26.50
CA GLY A 428 -43.85 13.03 -26.68
C GLY A 428 -43.49 11.64 -27.23
N GLY A 429 -42.24 11.23 -27.05
CA GLY A 429 -41.75 9.93 -27.45
C GLY A 429 -41.95 8.84 -26.40
N SER A 430 -41.83 7.59 -26.82
CA SER A 430 -41.90 6.43 -25.92
C SER A 430 -40.90 5.35 -26.30
N TRP A 431 -40.39 4.68 -25.28
CA TRP A 431 -39.53 3.51 -25.42
C TRP A 431 -40.34 2.29 -25.86
N LEU A 432 -39.74 1.45 -26.70
CA LEU A 432 -40.24 0.15 -27.07
C LEU A 432 -39.37 -0.94 -26.42
N ALA A 433 -39.78 -2.21 -26.59
CA ALA A 433 -39.03 -3.36 -26.12
C ALA A 433 -37.65 -3.43 -26.80
N TRP A 434 -36.64 -3.89 -26.05
CA TRP A 434 -35.28 -4.08 -26.56
C TRP A 434 -35.27 -4.91 -27.85
N GLY A 435 -34.48 -4.48 -28.82
CA GLY A 435 -34.31 -5.16 -30.10
C GLY A 435 -32.83 -5.41 -30.40
N VAL A 436 -32.55 -6.00 -31.57
CA VAL A 436 -31.17 -6.19 -32.05
C VAL A 436 -30.65 -4.86 -32.64
N ALA A 437 -29.40 -4.49 -32.33
CA ALA A 437 -28.75 -3.35 -32.96
C ALA A 437 -28.54 -3.60 -34.47
N THR A 438 -28.64 -2.56 -35.30
CA THR A 438 -28.43 -2.70 -36.76
C THR A 438 -26.96 -2.94 -37.08
N PRO A 439 -26.63 -3.45 -38.29
CA PRO A 439 -25.25 -3.74 -38.70
C PRO A 439 -24.28 -2.55 -38.69
N GLN A 440 -24.78 -1.31 -38.61
CA GLN A 440 -23.96 -0.09 -38.60
C GLN A 440 -23.14 0.09 -37.30
N TYR A 441 -23.49 -0.62 -36.22
CA TYR A 441 -22.71 -0.68 -34.98
C TYR A 441 -22.32 -2.14 -34.68
N PRO A 442 -21.38 -2.72 -35.45
CA PRO A 442 -20.90 -4.06 -35.16
C PRO A 442 -20.12 -4.05 -33.84
N ASP A 443 -20.21 -5.14 -33.08
CA ASP A 443 -19.39 -5.33 -31.88
C ASP A 443 -17.90 -5.14 -32.23
N THR A 444 -17.24 -4.26 -31.49
CA THR A 444 -15.80 -4.01 -31.61
C THR A 444 -15.00 -4.82 -30.59
N LEU A 445 -15.69 -5.57 -29.71
CA LEU A 445 -15.09 -6.42 -28.71
C LEU A 445 -14.13 -7.44 -29.34
N SER A 446 -12.85 -7.36 -28.98
CA SER A 446 -11.82 -8.31 -29.36
C SER A 446 -11.11 -8.82 -28.10
N LEU A 447 -11.55 -9.99 -27.62
CA LEU A 447 -10.93 -10.62 -26.46
C LEU A 447 -9.55 -11.18 -26.84
N PRO A 448 -8.52 -10.98 -26.00
CA PRO A 448 -7.23 -11.62 -26.20
C PRO A 448 -7.36 -13.14 -26.02
N ARG A 449 -6.54 -13.91 -26.74
CA ARG A 449 -6.45 -15.36 -26.60
C ARG A 449 -5.72 -15.78 -25.32
N HIS A 450 -4.77 -14.95 -24.89
CA HIS A 450 -4.01 -15.15 -23.67
C HIS A 450 -3.60 -13.80 -23.08
N THR A 451 -3.41 -13.76 -21.77
CA THR A 451 -3.05 -12.56 -21.00
C THR A 451 -1.96 -12.96 -20.04
N ALA A 452 -0.90 -12.15 -19.96
CA ALA A 452 0.17 -12.35 -18.97
C ALA A 452 0.48 -11.03 -18.25
N LEU A 453 0.77 -11.12 -16.96
CA LEU A 453 1.04 -9.98 -16.09
C LEU A 453 2.49 -10.02 -15.60
N ALA A 454 3.21 -8.91 -15.76
CA ALA A 454 4.55 -8.76 -15.20
C ALA A 454 4.60 -7.53 -14.29
N VAL A 455 5.21 -7.70 -13.13
CA VAL A 455 5.40 -6.63 -12.15
C VAL A 455 6.87 -6.58 -11.77
N ILE A 456 7.44 -5.37 -11.67
CA ILE A 456 8.80 -5.24 -11.13
C ILE A 456 8.76 -5.69 -9.68
N ASN A 457 9.50 -6.77 -9.41
CA ASN A 457 9.50 -7.48 -8.14
C ASN A 457 10.89 -7.45 -7.53
N LEU A 458 11.09 -6.54 -6.57
CA LEU A 458 12.38 -6.22 -5.99
C LEU A 458 12.40 -6.52 -4.49
N PRO A 459 13.47 -7.09 -3.92
CA PRO A 459 13.62 -7.17 -2.47
C PRO A 459 13.74 -5.75 -1.90
N THR A 460 12.60 -5.19 -1.53
CA THR A 460 12.45 -3.77 -1.21
C THR A 460 12.18 -3.61 0.26
N PRO A 461 12.83 -2.64 0.94
CA PRO A 461 12.48 -2.33 2.31
C PRO A 461 10.98 -2.05 2.47
N PRO A 462 10.39 -2.28 3.66
CA PRO A 462 9.00 -1.98 3.90
C PRO A 462 8.64 -0.57 3.43
N ARG A 463 7.48 -0.44 2.76
CA ARG A 463 7.03 0.84 2.24
C ARG A 463 6.94 1.83 3.39
N VAL A 464 7.60 2.97 3.23
CA VAL A 464 7.49 4.07 4.18
C VAL A 464 6.15 4.74 3.96
N LEU A 465 5.18 4.45 4.82
CA LEU A 465 3.79 4.87 4.57
C LEU A 465 3.58 6.38 4.77
N ALA A 466 4.51 7.10 5.42
CA ALA A 466 4.29 8.52 5.71
C ALA A 466 5.52 9.37 6.06
N PHE A 467 6.77 9.05 5.68
CA PHE A 467 7.92 9.85 6.15
C PHE A 467 8.23 11.03 5.23
N PRO A 468 8.44 12.23 5.79
CA PRO A 468 7.67 12.91 6.83
C PRO A 468 6.46 13.61 6.21
N SER A 469 5.28 13.06 6.44
CA SER A 469 4.00 13.67 6.15
C SER A 469 3.63 14.61 7.31
N PRO A 470 2.93 15.72 7.05
CA PRO A 470 2.31 16.52 8.10
C PRO A 470 1.40 15.72 9.05
N ALA A 471 0.97 14.50 8.67
CA ALA A 471 0.13 13.61 9.48
C ALA A 471 0.88 12.74 10.49
N SER A 472 2.21 12.71 10.50
CA SER A 472 3.00 11.90 11.45
C SER A 472 3.52 12.77 12.59
N ARG A 473 2.66 13.03 13.58
CA ARG A 473 2.94 13.89 14.73
C ARG A 473 2.93 13.10 16.02
N LEU A 474 3.70 13.57 17.00
CA LEU A 474 3.52 13.18 18.39
C LEU A 474 2.31 13.93 18.94
N ASP A 475 1.39 13.15 19.49
CA ASP A 475 0.20 13.66 20.15
C ASP A 475 -0.13 12.86 21.43
N LEU A 476 -0.91 13.44 22.33
CA LEU A 476 -1.30 12.87 23.60
C LEU A 476 -2.81 12.80 23.72
N VAL A 477 -3.32 11.62 24.05
CA VAL A 477 -4.75 11.37 24.27
C VAL A 477 -5.03 11.00 25.73
N GLY A 478 -6.20 11.44 26.21
CA GLY A 478 -6.70 11.20 27.56
C GLY A 478 -7.67 12.33 27.98
N PRO A 479 -8.29 12.24 29.15
CA PRO A 479 -8.08 11.26 30.21
C PRO A 479 -8.95 9.99 30.07
N TYR A 480 -8.41 8.85 30.53
CA TYR A 480 -9.16 7.60 30.70
C TYR A 480 -9.38 7.30 32.20
N PRO A 481 -10.59 6.90 32.62
CA PRO A 481 -10.89 6.57 34.02
C PRO A 481 -10.35 5.18 34.42
N ASP A 482 -10.19 4.29 33.44
CA ASP A 482 -9.67 2.94 33.60
C ASP A 482 -8.34 2.79 32.83
N PRO A 483 -7.58 1.70 33.06
CA PRO A 483 -6.42 1.40 32.23
C PRO A 483 -6.77 1.47 30.74
N PRO A 484 -5.86 1.99 29.90
CA PRO A 484 -6.15 2.18 28.49
C PRO A 484 -6.57 0.88 27.80
N PRO A 485 -7.43 0.94 26.78
CA PRO A 485 -7.88 -0.24 26.05
C PRO A 485 -6.70 -0.98 25.43
N ALA A 486 -6.80 -2.31 25.39
CA ALA A 486 -5.83 -3.14 24.69
C ALA A 486 -5.89 -2.84 23.17
N PRO A 487 -4.72 -2.78 22.49
CA PRO A 487 -4.69 -2.62 21.05
C PRO A 487 -5.30 -3.84 20.34
N ASP A 488 -5.72 -3.67 19.09
CA ASP A 488 -6.12 -4.75 18.18
C ASP A 488 -5.05 -4.90 17.08
N PRO A 489 -4.09 -5.83 17.26
CA PRO A 489 -3.04 -6.07 16.28
C PRO A 489 -3.59 -6.51 14.93
N ALA A 490 -4.62 -7.37 14.92
CA ALA A 490 -5.20 -7.91 13.68
C ALA A 490 -5.86 -6.81 12.84
N ALA A 491 -6.52 -5.85 13.49
CA ALA A 491 -7.08 -4.66 12.85
C ALA A 491 -6.07 -3.51 12.65
N ARG A 492 -4.81 -3.68 13.08
CA ARG A 492 -3.71 -2.69 13.01
C ARG A 492 -4.03 -1.36 13.69
N HIS A 493 -4.67 -1.42 14.85
CA HIS A 493 -5.31 -0.26 15.45
C HIS A 493 -5.07 -0.21 16.97
N THR A 494 -4.86 0.99 17.54
CA THR A 494 -4.58 1.19 18.98
C THR A 494 -5.84 1.15 19.86
N ASN A 495 -7.03 1.23 19.27
CA ASN A 495 -8.33 1.11 19.94
C ASN A 495 -8.61 2.19 21.01
N GLN A 496 -8.14 3.42 20.80
CA GLN A 496 -8.10 4.46 21.84
C GLN A 496 -9.42 5.25 22.06
N ALA A 497 -10.50 4.96 21.33
CA ALA A 497 -11.80 5.64 21.55
C ALA A 497 -12.51 5.22 22.84
N ALA A 498 -12.30 3.99 23.30
CA ALA A 498 -13.08 3.44 24.41
C ALA A 498 -12.78 4.21 25.70
N ASP A 499 -13.85 4.65 26.39
CA ASP A 499 -13.79 5.31 27.70
C ASP A 499 -12.94 6.60 27.75
N LEU A 500 -12.64 7.19 26.59
CA LEU A 500 -11.98 8.48 26.49
C LEU A 500 -12.93 9.58 26.98
N LEU A 501 -12.55 10.27 28.05
CA LEU A 501 -13.26 11.45 28.53
C LEU A 501 -12.94 12.65 27.63
N PRO A 502 -13.84 13.65 27.52
CA PRO A 502 -13.54 14.86 26.78
C PRO A 502 -12.27 15.54 27.30
N ALA A 503 -11.40 16.03 26.43
CA ALA A 503 -10.17 16.73 26.82
C ALA A 503 -10.42 17.96 27.73
N THR A 504 -11.63 18.52 27.69
CA THR A 504 -12.07 19.63 28.56
C THR A 504 -12.64 19.18 29.91
N ALA A 505 -12.66 17.88 30.21
CA ALA A 505 -13.19 17.36 31.46
C ALA A 505 -12.40 17.91 32.66
N THR A 506 -13.11 18.23 33.73
CA THR A 506 -12.50 18.50 35.03
C THR A 506 -12.53 17.22 35.84
N LEU A 507 -11.35 16.74 36.21
CA LEU A 507 -11.15 15.44 36.85
C LEU A 507 -11.53 15.47 38.33
N ALA A 508 -11.96 14.32 38.85
CA ALA A 508 -12.22 14.18 40.28
C ALA A 508 -10.90 14.07 41.05
N PRO A 509 -10.74 14.75 42.19
CA PRO A 509 -9.59 14.53 43.07
C PRO A 509 -9.65 13.11 43.67
N ALA A 510 -8.48 12.60 44.06
CA ALA A 510 -8.30 11.25 44.61
C ALA A 510 -8.76 10.10 43.69
N THR A 511 -8.87 10.35 42.39
CA THR A 511 -9.14 9.35 41.36
C THR A 511 -7.91 9.23 40.45
N GLY A 512 -7.57 7.99 40.06
CA GLY A 512 -6.52 7.72 39.09
C GLY A 512 -7.02 7.87 37.66
N TYR A 513 -6.21 8.43 36.79
CA TYR A 513 -6.50 8.59 35.37
C TYR A 513 -5.30 8.20 34.53
N TRP A 514 -5.54 7.78 33.30
CA TRP A 514 -4.49 7.48 32.35
C TRP A 514 -4.47 8.49 31.20
N PHE A 515 -3.26 8.78 30.75
CA PHE A 515 -2.97 9.54 29.53
C PHE A 515 -1.97 8.73 28.72
N MET A 516 -1.97 8.86 27.41
CA MET A 516 -1.05 8.09 26.58
C MET A 516 -0.71 8.81 25.30
N VAL A 517 0.33 8.34 24.64
CA VAL A 517 0.63 8.76 23.28
C VAL A 517 -0.48 8.28 22.34
N GLU A 518 -0.93 9.14 21.44
CA GLU A 518 -1.93 8.79 20.43
C GLU A 518 -1.29 8.00 19.27
N ASN A 519 -1.96 6.93 18.80
CA ASN A 519 -1.53 6.09 17.67
C ASN A 519 -0.05 5.64 17.75
N TYR A 520 0.34 5.14 18.93
CA TYR A 520 1.67 4.60 19.20
C TYR A 520 1.94 3.30 18.40
N PRO A 521 3.20 3.01 18.02
CA PRO A 521 3.52 1.82 17.23
C PRO A 521 3.14 0.51 17.91
N LEU A 522 2.59 -0.40 17.13
CA LEU A 522 2.28 -1.75 17.57
C LEU A 522 3.52 -2.66 17.42
N PRO A 523 3.73 -3.62 18.33
CA PRO A 523 4.91 -4.49 18.31
C PRO A 523 5.09 -5.28 17.01
N ASP A 524 4.02 -5.78 16.40
CA ASP A 524 4.12 -6.73 15.27
C ASP A 524 3.60 -6.17 13.93
N HIS A 525 3.04 -4.95 13.91
CA HIS A 525 2.35 -4.41 12.74
C HIS A 525 2.61 -2.92 12.52
N PRO A 526 3.05 -2.52 11.31
CA PRO A 526 3.15 -1.10 10.96
C PRO A 526 1.76 -0.49 10.84
N GLN A 527 1.61 0.72 11.38
CA GLN A 527 0.41 1.54 11.24
C GLN A 527 0.62 2.60 10.15
N ASP A 528 -0.42 2.88 9.36
CA ASP A 528 -0.43 4.02 8.43
C ASP A 528 -1.05 5.24 9.12
N PRO A 529 -0.27 6.28 9.46
CA PRO A 529 -0.76 7.45 10.18
C PRO A 529 -1.72 8.31 9.33
N ASN A 530 -1.74 8.16 8.00
CA ASN A 530 -2.67 8.92 7.16
C ASN A 530 -4.12 8.43 7.28
N ILE A 531 -4.33 7.19 7.71
CA ILE A 531 -5.66 6.57 7.89
C ILE A 531 -6.04 6.38 9.35
N GLN A 532 -5.15 6.64 10.31
CA GLN A 532 -5.49 6.53 11.73
C GLN A 532 -6.51 7.63 12.13
N PRO A 533 -7.40 7.33 13.09
CA PRO A 533 -8.30 8.32 13.67
C PRO A 533 -7.54 9.41 14.43
N ASP A 534 -8.16 10.60 14.46
CA ASP A 534 -7.93 11.65 15.45
C ASP A 534 -8.90 11.36 16.61
N TRP A 535 -8.39 10.84 17.71
CA TRP A 535 -9.18 10.25 18.80
C TRP A 535 -9.83 11.29 19.69
N ASP A 536 -9.17 12.42 19.94
CA ASP A 536 -9.70 13.48 20.80
C ASP A 536 -10.32 14.64 19.99
N GLY A 537 -10.18 14.63 18.67
CA GLY A 537 -10.81 15.56 17.75
C GLY A 537 -10.19 16.94 17.75
N ASP A 538 -8.94 17.08 18.18
CA ASP A 538 -8.26 18.37 18.26
C ASP A 538 -7.67 18.85 16.91
N GLY A 539 -7.74 18.00 15.89
CA GLY A 539 -7.28 18.26 14.53
C GLY A 539 -5.80 17.92 14.30
N ALA A 540 -5.07 17.52 15.34
CA ALA A 540 -3.82 16.80 15.22
C ALA A 540 -4.11 15.29 15.10
N ARG A 541 -3.20 14.58 14.45
CA ARG A 541 -3.25 13.12 14.36
C ARG A 541 -1.91 12.62 14.86
N GLY A 542 -1.96 11.84 15.93
CA GLY A 542 -0.86 11.03 16.40
C GLY A 542 -0.48 9.99 15.35
N GLY A 543 0.81 9.70 15.26
CA GLY A 543 1.29 8.60 14.45
C GLY A 543 2.80 8.63 14.26
N PHE A 544 3.43 7.50 14.54
CA PHE A 544 4.89 7.36 14.44
C PHE A 544 5.24 6.51 13.24
N ILE A 545 6.34 6.89 12.62
CA ILE A 545 6.91 6.14 11.53
C ILE A 545 8.14 5.47 12.10
N THR A 546 7.97 4.27 12.65
CA THR A 546 9.10 3.39 12.90
C THR A 546 9.10 2.32 11.83
N THR A 547 10.23 2.20 11.12
CA THR A 547 10.48 1.12 10.16
C THR A 547 11.13 -0.07 10.87
N ILE A 548 11.14 -0.05 12.20
CA ILE A 548 11.73 -1.06 13.04
C ILE A 548 10.63 -1.96 13.58
N THR A 549 10.75 -3.24 13.23
CA THR A 549 9.77 -4.29 13.46
C THR A 549 9.59 -4.70 14.90
N ASP A 550 10.52 -4.34 15.80
CA ASP A 550 10.34 -4.51 17.24
C ASP A 550 10.91 -3.27 17.96
N PRO A 551 10.06 -2.34 18.44
CA PRO A 551 10.50 -1.12 19.11
C PRO A 551 11.12 -1.36 20.50
N ARG A 552 11.13 -2.62 20.97
CA ARG A 552 11.70 -3.05 22.26
C ARG A 552 13.01 -3.83 22.08
N SER A 553 13.34 -4.27 20.86
CA SER A 553 14.55 -5.04 20.58
C SER A 553 15.72 -4.15 20.17
N VAL A 554 16.64 -3.96 21.11
CA VAL A 554 17.96 -3.33 20.86
C VAL A 554 18.73 -4.07 19.75
N ARG A 555 18.50 -5.38 19.57
CA ARG A 555 19.18 -6.22 18.56
C ARG A 555 18.62 -6.03 17.15
N GLU A 556 17.34 -5.73 17.00
CA GLU A 556 16.70 -5.42 15.71
C GLU A 556 16.63 -3.91 15.45
N GLY A 557 17.40 -3.13 16.22
CA GLY A 557 17.61 -1.70 16.01
C GLY A 557 16.58 -0.81 16.67
N GLY A 558 15.55 -1.36 17.33
CA GLY A 558 14.38 -0.62 17.76
C GLY A 558 14.47 -0.19 19.20
N ALA A 559 14.50 1.13 19.42
CA ALA A 559 14.19 1.73 20.69
C ALA A 559 13.21 2.88 20.45
N ILE A 560 12.01 2.77 21.00
CA ILE A 560 11.13 3.92 21.23
C ILE A 560 11.17 4.22 22.71
N GLN A 561 11.45 5.47 23.05
CA GLN A 561 11.52 5.93 24.44
C GLN A 561 10.55 7.08 24.64
N TYR A 562 9.70 6.91 25.65
CA TYR A 562 8.74 7.91 26.09
C TYR A 562 9.26 8.62 27.32
N ARG A 563 9.26 9.95 27.29
CA ARG A 563 9.71 10.78 28.41
C ARG A 563 8.60 11.71 28.86
N TYR A 564 7.89 11.28 29.90
CA TYR A 564 6.86 12.08 30.54
C TYR A 564 7.42 13.05 31.57
N ARG A 565 6.76 14.21 31.70
CA ARG A 565 6.93 15.15 32.83
C ARG A 565 5.60 15.78 33.18
N LEU A 566 5.28 15.78 34.47
CA LEU A 566 4.13 16.47 35.03
C LEU A 566 4.56 17.80 35.64
N TRP A 567 3.82 18.85 35.33
CA TRP A 567 4.05 20.21 35.80
C TRP A 567 2.83 20.72 36.54
N THR A 568 2.96 21.06 37.81
CA THR A 568 1.89 21.75 38.55
C THR A 568 1.94 23.25 38.23
N VAL A 569 0.85 23.83 37.75
CA VAL A 569 0.76 25.25 37.37
C VAL A 569 -0.19 26.07 38.23
N ALA A 570 -1.15 25.42 38.90
CA ALA A 570 -1.90 26.01 40.00
C ALA A 570 -2.24 24.96 41.05
N VAL A 571 -2.30 25.39 42.31
CA VAL A 571 -2.68 24.55 43.45
C VAL A 571 -3.99 25.06 44.04
N PRO A 572 -4.74 24.23 44.80
CA PRO A 572 -5.94 24.69 45.49
C PRO A 572 -5.63 25.86 46.40
N ASP A 573 -6.46 26.89 46.32
CA ASP A 573 -6.40 28.02 47.24
C ASP A 573 -7.82 28.46 47.56
N PRO A 574 -8.36 28.09 48.73
CA PRO A 574 -9.71 28.46 49.13
C PRO A 574 -9.87 29.96 49.36
N SER A 575 -8.76 30.72 49.47
CA SER A 575 -8.78 32.17 49.57
C SER A 575 -8.82 32.88 48.21
N SER A 576 -8.57 32.15 47.12
CA SER A 576 -8.66 32.67 45.76
C SER A 576 -10.11 32.65 45.26
N PRO A 577 -10.62 33.70 44.60
CA PRO A 577 -11.94 33.70 43.97
C PRO A 577 -12.13 32.59 42.92
N ALA A 578 -11.03 32.13 42.32
CA ALA A 578 -11.01 31.02 41.37
C ALA A 578 -10.93 29.63 42.05
N GLY A 579 -10.71 29.57 43.37
CA GLY A 579 -10.49 28.33 44.14
C GLY A 579 -9.10 27.70 43.94
N GLU A 580 -8.25 28.35 43.16
CA GLU A 580 -6.88 27.94 42.86
C GLU A 580 -5.94 29.16 42.79
N ARG A 581 -4.67 28.93 43.11
CA ARG A 581 -3.60 29.93 43.03
C ARG A 581 -2.52 29.46 42.06
N PRO A 582 -2.19 30.26 41.02
CA PRO A 582 -1.05 29.97 40.16
C PRO A 582 0.23 29.83 40.96
N VAL A 583 1.04 28.84 40.63
CA VAL A 583 2.35 28.61 41.25
C VAL A 583 3.45 28.69 40.19
N PRO A 584 4.67 29.13 40.55
CA PRO A 584 5.83 28.89 39.68
C PRO A 584 5.93 27.39 39.45
N PRO A 585 5.87 26.89 38.21
CA PRO A 585 5.79 25.46 38.03
C PRO A 585 7.09 24.82 38.43
N PHE A 586 6.95 23.72 39.15
CA PHE A 586 8.01 22.77 39.42
C PHE A 586 7.63 21.50 38.68
N ALA A 587 8.62 20.88 38.03
CA ALA A 587 8.43 19.52 37.56
C ALA A 587 8.45 18.62 38.79
N GLU A 588 7.51 17.68 38.89
CA GLU A 588 7.66 16.62 39.88
C GLU A 588 9.00 15.90 39.63
N PRO A 589 9.76 15.55 40.68
CA PRO A 589 10.98 14.76 40.50
C PRO A 589 10.60 13.49 39.75
N ALA A 590 11.37 13.13 38.71
CA ALA A 590 11.06 12.01 37.84
C ALA A 590 10.83 10.73 38.66
N GLY A 591 9.55 10.43 38.94
CA GLY A 591 9.15 9.17 39.52
C GLY A 591 9.39 8.10 38.47
N ARG A 592 9.97 6.97 38.89
CA ARG A 592 10.09 5.80 38.03
C ARG A 592 8.67 5.42 37.57
N PRO A 593 8.39 5.31 36.26
CA PRO A 593 7.10 4.86 35.79
C PRO A 593 6.76 3.49 36.42
N PRO A 594 5.46 3.16 36.58
CA PRO A 594 5.06 1.80 36.93
C PRO A 594 5.66 0.81 35.92
N ASP A 595 5.97 -0.38 36.39
CA ASP A 595 6.74 -1.46 35.73
C ASP A 595 6.69 -1.43 34.18
N PRO A 596 7.85 -1.28 33.48
CA PRO A 596 7.93 -1.01 32.04
C PRO A 596 7.46 -2.14 31.10
N ALA A 597 6.86 -3.21 31.62
CA ALA A 597 6.54 -4.39 30.83
C ALA A 597 5.20 -4.30 30.06
N ALA A 598 4.29 -3.36 30.39
CA ALA A 598 2.94 -3.35 29.79
C ALA A 598 2.48 -2.00 29.19
N HIS A 599 2.92 -0.85 29.69
CA HIS A 599 2.33 0.45 29.33
C HIS A 599 3.34 1.62 29.25
N ASP A 600 4.53 1.42 28.68
CA ASP A 600 5.55 2.49 28.53
C ASP A 600 5.06 3.71 27.74
N GLN A 601 4.06 3.52 26.88
CA GLN A 601 3.39 4.54 26.09
C GLN A 601 2.30 5.32 26.85
N ALA A 602 2.09 5.03 28.14
CA ALA A 602 1.06 5.63 28.97
C ALA A 602 1.63 6.21 30.28
N TYR A 603 0.93 7.20 30.81
CA TYR A 603 1.22 7.90 32.05
C TYR A 603 0.03 7.78 33.00
N PHE A 604 0.27 7.24 34.19
CA PHE A 604 -0.71 7.23 35.27
C PHE A 604 -0.65 8.56 36.02
N PHE A 605 -1.77 9.26 36.03
CA PHE A 605 -1.96 10.51 36.75
C PHE A 605 -2.85 10.29 37.98
N PHE A 606 -2.40 10.80 39.12
CA PHE A 606 -3.18 10.82 40.36
C PHE A 606 -2.91 12.13 41.09
N SER A 607 -3.97 12.80 41.52
CA SER A 607 -3.88 14.00 42.35
C SER A 607 -4.84 13.86 43.54
N PRO A 608 -4.35 13.85 44.80
CA PRO A 608 -5.22 13.75 45.97
C PRO A 608 -6.05 15.02 46.20
N GLU A 609 -5.60 16.16 45.68
CA GLU A 609 -6.26 17.46 45.80
C GLU A 609 -6.61 18.02 44.41
N GLY A 610 -7.38 19.12 44.37
CA GLY A 610 -7.63 19.83 43.12
C GLY A 610 -6.39 20.52 42.56
N GLY A 611 -6.50 21.16 41.40
CA GLY A 611 -5.43 21.98 40.84
C GLY A 611 -5.37 21.91 39.32
N SER A 612 -4.41 22.66 38.78
CA SER A 612 -4.15 22.73 37.35
C SER A 612 -2.74 22.22 37.05
N TYR A 613 -2.65 21.28 36.12
CA TYR A 613 -1.42 20.59 35.73
C TYR A 613 -1.23 20.61 34.21
N ILE A 614 0.01 20.46 33.76
CA ILE A 614 0.35 20.21 32.36
C ILE A 614 1.16 18.93 32.32
N LEU A 615 0.67 17.92 31.61
CA LEU A 615 1.45 16.73 31.30
C LEU A 615 2.15 16.95 29.96
N THR A 616 3.44 16.67 29.91
CA THR A 616 4.24 16.76 28.69
C THR A 616 4.89 15.42 28.38
N CYS A 617 5.05 15.10 27.11
CA CYS A 617 5.75 13.92 26.63
C CYS A 617 6.71 14.30 25.50
N GLN A 618 7.93 13.76 25.55
CA GLN A 618 8.85 13.73 24.42
C GLN A 618 9.09 12.28 24.03
N VAL A 619 9.07 12.01 22.73
CA VAL A 619 9.33 10.68 22.20
C VAL A 619 10.59 10.72 21.34
N THR A 620 11.50 9.78 21.61
CA THR A 620 12.64 9.49 20.74
C THR A 620 12.50 8.11 20.15
N TYR A 621 12.78 7.96 18.86
CA TYR A 621 12.66 6.69 18.16
C TYR A 621 13.81 6.48 17.17
N ASP A 622 14.16 5.22 16.99
CA ASP A 622 15.08 4.77 15.94
C ASP A 622 14.27 4.41 14.68
N TRP A 623 14.85 4.65 13.49
CA TRP A 623 14.28 4.27 12.19
C TRP A 623 15.38 4.04 11.15
N PHE A 624 15.10 3.29 10.09
CA PHE A 624 16.01 3.14 8.94
C PHE A 624 15.77 4.24 7.91
N ASP A 625 16.82 5.00 7.59
CA ASP A 625 16.82 5.98 6.50
C ASP A 625 16.95 5.25 5.16
N PHE A 626 15.80 4.98 4.55
CA PHE A 626 15.73 4.28 3.27
C PHE A 626 16.04 5.18 2.06
N GLU A 627 16.20 6.49 2.25
CA GLU A 627 16.63 7.40 1.18
C GLU A 627 18.14 7.36 1.03
N ALA A 628 18.83 7.40 2.17
CA ALA A 628 20.29 7.24 2.21
C ALA A 628 20.71 5.81 1.84
N MET A 629 19.81 4.84 2.01
CA MET A 629 20.08 3.43 1.72
C MET A 629 20.26 3.18 0.22
N PRO A 630 21.44 2.71 -0.22
CA PRO A 630 21.68 2.37 -1.61
C PRO A 630 20.70 1.31 -2.12
N PHE A 631 20.38 1.41 -3.41
CA PHE A 631 19.60 0.38 -4.11
C PHE A 631 20.26 -1.00 -3.95
N ALA A 632 19.44 -2.01 -3.70
CA ALA A 632 19.84 -3.40 -3.46
C ALA A 632 20.68 -3.65 -2.18
N THR A 633 20.58 -2.78 -1.18
CA THR A 633 21.17 -3.02 0.14
C THR A 633 20.56 -4.30 0.77
N PRO A 634 21.38 -5.29 1.16
CA PRO A 634 20.89 -6.51 1.81
C PRO A 634 20.24 -6.23 3.17
N TRP A 635 19.27 -7.05 3.57
CA TRP A 635 18.61 -6.98 4.87
C TRP A 635 19.58 -6.81 6.04
N ASN A 636 20.65 -7.61 6.10
CA ASN A 636 21.60 -7.58 7.21
C ASN A 636 22.42 -6.28 7.28
N ASP A 637 22.57 -5.56 6.18
CA ASP A 637 23.31 -4.29 6.14
C ASP A 637 22.43 -3.07 6.45
N ARG A 638 21.11 -3.25 6.62
CA ARG A 638 20.18 -2.15 6.91
C ARG A 638 20.54 -1.33 8.16
N PHE A 639 21.15 -1.98 9.14
CA PHE A 639 21.55 -1.34 10.40
C PHE A 639 22.59 -0.24 10.24
N ARG A 640 23.34 -0.23 9.12
CA ARG A 640 24.28 0.86 8.80
C ARG A 640 23.56 2.17 8.48
N TRP A 641 22.28 2.09 8.14
CA TRP A 641 21.41 3.19 7.75
C TRP A 641 20.36 3.49 8.83
N ALA A 642 20.54 2.97 10.04
CA ALA A 642 19.69 3.31 11.17
C ALA A 642 20.02 4.73 11.67
N VAL A 643 19.01 5.60 11.68
CA VAL A 643 19.04 6.88 12.36
C VAL A 643 18.49 6.66 13.75
N ARG A 644 19.29 7.05 14.76
CA ARG A 644 18.98 6.79 16.17
C ARG A 644 18.52 8.04 16.90
N GLU A 645 17.69 7.84 17.92
CA GLU A 645 17.23 8.87 18.85
C GLU A 645 16.54 10.07 18.16
N THR A 646 15.84 9.82 17.06
CA THR A 646 15.10 10.86 16.34
C THR A 646 13.95 11.35 17.23
N ARG A 647 13.86 12.66 17.42
CA ARG A 647 12.77 13.27 18.19
C ARG A 647 11.52 13.40 17.34
N ALA A 648 10.40 12.90 17.84
CA ALA A 648 9.11 13.12 17.20
C ALA A 648 8.71 14.61 17.26
N ILE A 649 8.09 15.11 16.20
CA ILE A 649 7.59 16.48 16.10
C ILE A 649 6.09 16.51 16.38
N THR A 650 5.57 17.58 16.97
CA THR A 650 4.14 17.74 17.27
C THR A 650 3.44 18.61 16.25
N ALA A 651 2.18 19.00 16.52
CA ALA A 651 1.48 20.03 15.77
C ALA A 651 2.11 21.43 15.84
N GLY A 652 3.18 21.59 16.63
CA GLY A 652 3.92 22.83 16.84
C GLY A 652 3.61 23.45 18.19
N LYS A 653 4.65 24.03 18.80
CA LYS A 653 4.60 24.66 20.11
C LYS A 653 3.52 25.74 20.20
N ALA A 654 3.36 26.56 19.17
CA ALA A 654 2.36 27.63 19.17
C ALA A 654 0.91 27.11 19.31
N VAL A 655 0.60 25.99 18.65
CA VAL A 655 -0.73 25.35 18.70
C VAL A 655 -1.00 24.81 20.11
N GLN A 656 -0.02 24.09 20.68
CA GLN A 656 -0.13 23.53 22.03
C GLN A 656 -0.26 24.62 23.10
N LEU A 657 0.54 25.69 22.99
CA LEU A 657 0.44 26.83 23.91
C LEU A 657 -0.93 27.50 23.83
N ALA A 658 -1.53 27.61 22.64
CA ALA A 658 -2.88 28.16 22.49
C ALA A 658 -3.94 27.25 23.15
N ALA A 659 -3.82 25.93 23.04
CA ALA A 659 -4.70 24.98 23.73
C ALA A 659 -4.58 25.09 25.26
N ILE A 660 -3.34 25.13 25.78
CA ILE A 660 -3.07 25.31 27.22
C ILE A 660 -3.63 26.62 27.75
N ARG A 661 -3.41 27.74 27.06
CA ARG A 661 -3.89 29.07 27.49
C ARG A 661 -5.42 29.17 27.47
N ARG A 662 -6.06 28.55 26.49
CA ARG A 662 -7.52 28.44 26.46
C ARG A 662 -8.07 27.67 27.65
N ARG A 663 -7.37 26.63 28.11
CA ARG A 663 -7.75 25.88 29.31
C ARG A 663 -7.39 26.60 30.61
N PHE A 664 -6.25 27.28 30.65
CA PHE A 664 -5.69 28.00 31.79
C PHE A 664 -5.37 29.47 31.45
N PRO A 665 -6.38 30.37 31.41
CA PRO A 665 -6.19 31.76 30.99
C PRO A 665 -5.21 32.55 31.86
N PHE A 666 -4.98 32.13 33.11
CA PHE A 666 -3.99 32.78 33.99
C PHE A 666 -2.54 32.65 33.48
N LEU A 667 -2.26 31.70 32.56
CA LEU A 667 -0.95 31.53 31.94
C LEU A 667 -0.63 32.57 30.85
N ASP A 668 -1.59 33.43 30.50
CA ASP A 668 -1.35 34.59 29.62
C ASP A 668 -0.74 35.81 30.34
N GLN A 669 -0.60 35.74 31.66
CA GLN A 669 -0.05 36.84 32.45
C GLN A 669 1.44 37.08 32.19
N ALA A 670 1.88 38.34 32.31
CA ALA A 670 3.27 38.73 32.17
C ALA A 670 4.17 37.96 33.15
N GLY A 671 5.18 37.28 32.63
CA GLY A 671 6.08 36.41 33.39
C GLY A 671 5.81 34.90 33.26
N MET A 672 4.61 34.50 32.81
CA MET A 672 4.29 33.07 32.57
C MET A 672 4.73 32.57 31.18
N ALA A 673 5.07 33.47 30.26
CA ALA A 673 5.59 33.10 28.94
C ALA A 673 6.93 32.32 29.02
N ALA A 674 7.90 32.82 29.80
CA ALA A 674 9.19 32.15 30.00
C ALA A 674 9.04 30.79 30.71
N VAL A 675 7.98 30.66 31.52
CA VAL A 675 7.61 29.42 32.17
C VAL A 675 7.09 28.39 31.17
N LEU A 676 6.15 28.79 30.31
CA LEU A 676 5.62 27.95 29.24
C LEU A 676 6.72 27.54 28.24
N ASP A 677 7.67 28.43 27.95
CA ASP A 677 8.85 28.10 27.14
C ASP A 677 9.76 27.06 27.79
N ARG A 678 9.76 26.95 29.12
CA ARG A 678 10.51 25.90 29.83
C ARG A 678 9.76 24.57 29.85
N ILE A 679 8.43 24.61 29.92
CA ILE A 679 7.56 23.42 29.91
C ILE A 679 7.56 22.79 28.50
N ILE A 680 7.41 23.63 27.46
CA ILE A 680 7.41 23.24 26.05
C ILE A 680 8.55 24.01 25.35
N PRO A 681 9.79 23.49 25.37
CA PRO A 681 10.94 24.20 24.83
C PRO A 681 10.88 24.38 23.32
N ASP A 682 10.41 23.36 22.60
CA ASP A 682 10.40 23.27 21.15
C ASP A 682 9.22 22.40 20.66
N ASP A 683 9.18 22.17 19.35
CA ASP A 683 8.13 21.39 18.68
C ASP A 683 8.25 19.87 18.90
N THR A 684 9.15 19.40 19.77
CA THR A 684 9.35 17.95 20.05
C THR A 684 8.69 17.46 21.34
N TRP A 685 7.96 18.34 22.02
CA TRP A 685 7.22 18.04 23.23
C TRP A 685 5.73 18.18 22.96
N ALA A 686 4.97 17.10 23.13
CA ALA A 686 3.50 17.17 23.21
C ALA A 686 3.08 17.51 24.64
N ALA A 687 1.94 18.18 24.77
CA ALA A 687 1.46 18.68 26.04
C ALA A 687 -0.07 18.69 26.10
N ILE A 688 -0.61 18.20 27.21
CA ILE A 688 -2.05 18.20 27.50
C ILE A 688 -2.32 18.90 28.84
N PRO A 689 -3.23 19.89 28.89
CA PRO A 689 -3.62 20.55 30.14
C PRO A 689 -4.61 19.69 30.93
N ILE A 690 -4.36 19.50 32.22
CA ILE A 690 -5.17 18.65 33.13
C ILE A 690 -5.72 19.50 34.26
N ALA A 691 -7.05 19.55 34.40
CA ALA A 691 -7.70 20.25 35.51
C ALA A 691 -8.34 19.25 36.47
N VAL A 692 -8.05 19.36 37.75
CA VAL A 692 -8.65 18.56 38.83
C VAL A 692 -9.51 19.46 39.70
N ALA A 693 -10.73 19.04 39.98
CA ALA A 693 -11.69 19.85 40.74
C ALA A 693 -11.14 20.16 42.15
N CYS A 694 -11.03 21.45 42.48
CA CYS A 694 -10.80 21.90 43.84
C CYS A 694 -12.07 21.67 44.67
N PRO A 695 -11.99 20.97 45.81
CA PRO A 695 -13.11 20.92 46.74
C PRO A 695 -13.48 22.35 47.14
N ARG A 696 -14.68 22.81 46.78
CA ARG A 696 -15.17 24.10 47.29
C ARG A 696 -15.24 24.00 48.81
N PRO A 697 -14.72 24.99 49.58
CA PRO A 697 -14.99 25.02 51.00
C PRO A 697 -16.51 25.00 51.19
N ALA A 698 -17.00 24.04 51.96
CA ALA A 698 -18.42 23.97 52.28
C ALA A 698 -18.84 25.35 52.82
N THR A 699 -19.79 25.99 52.15
CA THR A 699 -20.40 27.21 52.68
C THR A 699 -20.79 26.90 54.12
N PRO A 700 -20.27 27.62 55.13
CA PRO A 700 -20.60 27.31 56.51
C PRO A 700 -22.12 27.34 56.60
N ALA A 701 -22.72 26.20 56.97
CA ALA A 701 -24.15 26.10 57.16
C ALA A 701 -24.55 27.27 58.06
N SER A 702 -25.42 28.15 57.54
CA SER A 702 -25.96 29.27 58.29
C SER A 702 -26.48 28.72 59.61
N ALA A 703 -25.77 29.03 60.70
CA ALA A 703 -26.16 28.60 62.02
C ALA A 703 -27.62 29.04 62.24
N PRO A 704 -28.51 28.15 62.71
CA PRO A 704 -29.89 28.53 62.94
C PRO A 704 -29.91 29.72 63.91
N MET A 705 -30.58 30.80 63.50
CA MET A 705 -30.78 31.98 64.35
C MET A 705 -31.37 31.53 65.70
N PRO A 706 -30.80 31.97 66.83
CA PRO A 706 -31.40 31.70 68.14
C PRO A 706 -32.77 32.39 68.21
N ALA A 707 -33.79 31.60 68.56
CA ALA A 707 -35.15 32.09 68.77
C ALA A 707 -35.17 33.15 69.88
N HIS A 708 -35.71 34.33 69.56
CA HIS A 708 -35.97 35.40 70.52
C HIS A 708 -37.02 34.97 71.56
N PRO A 709 -36.76 35.11 72.87
CA PRO A 709 -37.79 35.02 73.89
C PRO A 709 -38.35 36.41 74.20
N GLY A 710 -39.68 36.57 74.21
CA GLY A 710 -40.34 37.65 74.95
C GLY A 710 -41.29 38.53 74.16
N GLY A 711 -42.56 38.14 74.15
CA GLY A 711 -43.70 39.00 73.88
C GLY A 711 -45.01 38.26 74.22
N LYS A 712 -45.61 38.56 75.37
CA LYS A 712 -46.96 38.17 75.80
C LYS A 712 -47.80 39.45 75.95
N PRO A 713 -49.13 39.36 76.03
CA PRO A 713 -50.09 38.69 75.17
C PRO A 713 -50.74 39.65 74.14
#